data_AF-A0A931LNU1-F1
#
_entry.id   AF-A0A931LNU1-F1
#
_cell.length_a   1.000
_cell.length_b   1.000
_cell.length_c   1.000
_cell.angle_alpha   90.00
_cell.angle_beta   90.00
_cell.angle_gamma   90.00
#
_symmetry.space_group_name_H-M   'P 1'
#
loop_
_entity.id
_entity.type
_entity.pdbx_description
1 polymer ?
#
loop_
_entity_poly.entity_id
_entity_poly.type
_entity_poly.pdbx_seq_one_letter_code
_entity_poly.pdbx_strand_id
1 'polypeptide(L)'
;MKRINIFRTVGFLLVLLALFALVNTHAGEKKVRILLDASHGQNNLGAYVQLTLQNGFEVQLKAMESGDLTQWGSFPAGKSLADFDVVVLAKPSSSAPYTEAEIKTVQDYVEAGGALLVIGDWTGPVKDVVANLNQIIRKYGVAMNGDASADPTSLRNIQDSKNNFGPEWRVKIVNFEKHPITEGISAIEIDGVSLSTFTDGMGTITPVARGTDTSYEFTYSTTKERFDRKAEILAAVAVSDIGPGNGRLFVIGSETTFDSYLKDNNKHDNAKFDVQLTQWLAGAGHVSPPASGVVVAKGERLKGGEDKSSEDIVVKNSKIAFSVGVGSAGPFGAPKGGIFDAHAYGRTRDQLALLQFAVNNFGQWVNYTSIDVTEKTDKKVVVTAKGAWVGHPDVKSTTQYILETDSNLITVKNTVKNEGSAETGNIYNGIALSSENEQVWLPGVGDNKERKFDPFPKDQLTDTWAAVYGGNLIYGAHTKPEHLTHVSAGDTWVDLWRQVNIKPGESSDFDFVLQVEEGNNIGRVLEQHYALNKIPTGTLEGTVKSQKGDVVHAPSVIVMKNDKPYIKVTGDQQSAFSQKLALGDYKVVVKTEGYTDSETKTVTITEGKTAKLDFVDILGPAPVTFKVSYKGQGADAQIRAYLNDNLLDVLFTDSASDKVGQVTRDLPAGHYKFVINAGAGFTRDWMTKEIDLEPGKPATVEVQLPDKKYDPEAKGWYAADTHLHTQFSFDGTTKIDDFFVSQLAAGLDLMFISDHNTISGHDPLSKLSQARKVPYVLSEEITTQTWGHFNPYPLNKGQLISWSGKPAEFFTESKQKGNAQLIQVNHPLVSSRDYFRHLKDSDYVPDFNAAEVYNASFGPDDEETVQQMFKFWNEGKKYTAVAVTDDHNAYAIELDTGTPRSYAYVTGDLTVEKWIDAIKNQHVFVSYGPLVYASIGTAIPGDTAGIAAGGKAELKAELNSIAPLKKAAIVKNGQVVKEFDLSKNEETISFEVPAEDAWYVVRVYTATEGIQAMTNPIWVKVGANTMTSSSNSTQTTPPASTNPTTSTSNGTTPLPATFNAMLRNKLQKVGLSDAFLFLIEGDKITDQTLARATELWAIQQSIPNTDHIITNQELMRFTLLKLVLEEK
;
A
#
# COMPACT_ATOMS: atom_id res chain seq x y z
N MET A 1 -15.17 -13.41 -63.70
CA MET A 1 -14.50 -13.12 -62.41
C MET A 1 -15.50 -12.65 -61.33
N LYS A 2 -16.58 -13.40 -61.08
CA LYS A 2 -17.63 -13.03 -60.09
C LYS A 2 -17.88 -14.08 -59.00
N ARG A 3 -17.02 -15.10 -58.87
CA ARG A 3 -17.14 -16.15 -57.84
C ARG A 3 -15.99 -16.18 -56.81
N ILE A 4 -15.02 -15.28 -56.90
CA ILE A 4 -13.85 -15.25 -55.99
C ILE A 4 -13.96 -14.14 -54.92
N ASN A 5 -14.75 -13.08 -55.13
CA ASN A 5 -14.92 -12.01 -54.13
C ASN A 5 -15.99 -12.28 -53.05
N ILE A 6 -16.87 -13.27 -53.24
CA ILE A 6 -17.90 -13.60 -52.23
C ILE A 6 -17.29 -14.41 -51.07
N PHE A 7 -16.22 -15.19 -51.30
CA PHE A 7 -15.59 -15.98 -50.25
C PHE A 7 -14.67 -15.19 -49.31
N ARG A 8 -14.15 -14.02 -49.73
CA ARG A 8 -13.36 -13.15 -48.83
C ARG A 8 -14.24 -12.31 -47.89
N THR A 9 -15.39 -11.84 -48.35
CA THR A 9 -16.30 -11.06 -47.50
C THR A 9 -17.10 -11.94 -46.54
N VAL A 10 -17.47 -13.16 -46.94
CA VAL A 10 -18.18 -14.11 -46.06
C VAL A 10 -17.22 -14.79 -45.05
N GLY A 11 -15.95 -15.02 -45.43
CA GLY A 11 -14.92 -15.53 -44.51
C GLY A 11 -14.54 -14.54 -43.41
N PHE A 12 -14.52 -13.24 -43.70
CA PHE A 12 -14.22 -12.20 -42.71
C PHE A 12 -15.39 -11.97 -41.74
N LEU A 13 -16.64 -12.08 -42.23
CA LEU A 13 -17.83 -11.98 -41.38
C LEU A 13 -17.99 -13.19 -40.45
N LEU A 14 -17.59 -14.39 -40.90
CA LEU A 14 -17.60 -15.62 -40.07
C LEU A 14 -16.51 -15.63 -39.00
N VAL A 15 -15.36 -15.00 -39.25
CA VAL A 15 -14.31 -14.83 -38.21
C VAL A 15 -14.74 -13.79 -37.17
N LEU A 16 -15.42 -12.71 -37.57
CA LEU A 16 -16.03 -11.76 -36.63
C LEU A 16 -17.18 -12.36 -35.81
N LEU A 17 -18.04 -13.20 -36.42
CA LEU A 17 -19.10 -13.93 -35.71
C LEU A 17 -18.55 -15.04 -34.80
N ALA A 18 -17.42 -15.68 -35.16
CA ALA A 18 -16.75 -16.65 -34.30
C ALA A 18 -16.01 -15.99 -33.12
N LEU A 19 -15.52 -14.76 -33.28
CA LEU A 19 -14.99 -13.94 -32.17
C LEU A 19 -16.10 -13.45 -31.23
N PHE A 20 -17.32 -13.23 -31.73
CA PHE A 20 -18.49 -12.94 -30.88
C PHE A 20 -19.04 -14.17 -30.15
N ALA A 21 -18.81 -15.39 -30.67
CA ALA A 21 -19.34 -16.63 -30.10
C ALA A 21 -18.44 -17.30 -29.04
N LEU A 22 -17.20 -16.83 -28.84
CA LEU A 22 -16.25 -17.39 -27.87
C LEU A 22 -16.07 -16.53 -26.60
N VAL A 23 -16.99 -15.59 -26.33
CA VAL A 23 -16.97 -14.72 -25.13
C VAL A 23 -18.16 -14.99 -24.19
N ASN A 24 -18.98 -16.01 -24.45
CA ASN A 24 -20.12 -16.35 -23.59
C ASN A 24 -19.91 -17.63 -22.78
N THR A 25 -19.01 -17.57 -21.80
CA THR A 25 -19.13 -18.33 -20.55
C THR A 25 -18.31 -17.62 -19.47
N HIS A 26 -18.84 -16.55 -18.86
CA HIS A 26 -18.55 -16.07 -17.49
C HIS A 26 -19.63 -15.01 -17.19
N ALA A 27 -20.83 -15.46 -16.82
CA ALA A 27 -21.88 -14.57 -16.35
C ALA A 27 -21.63 -14.27 -14.86
N GLY A 28 -21.21 -13.04 -14.53
CA GLY A 28 -20.99 -12.65 -13.13
C GLY A 28 -20.58 -11.20 -12.87
N GLU A 29 -19.86 -10.52 -13.76
CA GLU A 29 -19.42 -9.13 -13.56
C GLU A 29 -20.00 -8.18 -14.62
N LYS A 30 -20.58 -7.06 -14.18
CA LYS A 30 -21.11 -6.01 -15.06
C LYS A 30 -19.96 -5.09 -15.46
N LYS A 31 -19.48 -5.19 -16.70
CA LYS A 31 -18.40 -4.35 -17.26
C LYS A 31 -18.89 -2.92 -17.50
N VAL A 32 -17.99 -1.94 -17.39
CA VAL A 32 -18.25 -0.54 -17.76
C VAL A 32 -18.43 -0.45 -19.28
N ARG A 33 -19.56 0.11 -19.73
CA ARG A 33 -19.96 0.16 -21.13
C ARG A 33 -19.75 1.56 -21.71
N ILE A 34 -19.02 1.63 -22.81
CA ILE A 34 -18.65 2.86 -23.49
C ILE A 34 -19.26 2.85 -24.88
N LEU A 35 -20.01 3.89 -25.20
CA LEU A 35 -20.47 4.16 -26.55
C LEU A 35 -19.48 5.07 -27.24
N LEU A 36 -18.85 4.60 -28.32
CA LEU A 36 -18.20 5.49 -29.28
C LEU A 36 -19.17 5.82 -30.40
N ASP A 37 -19.54 7.09 -30.49
CA ASP A 37 -20.39 7.56 -31.57
C ASP A 37 -19.58 7.78 -32.86
N ALA A 38 -19.91 7.01 -33.89
CA ALA A 38 -19.43 7.17 -35.26
C ALA A 38 -20.60 7.38 -36.24
N SER A 39 -21.79 7.69 -35.74
CA SER A 39 -23.00 7.77 -36.56
C SER A 39 -23.05 9.03 -37.44
N HIS A 40 -22.16 9.99 -37.17
CA HIS A 40 -22.01 11.25 -37.90
C HIS A 40 -20.74 11.28 -38.76
N GLY A 41 -20.16 10.12 -39.06
CA GLY A 41 -18.96 10.00 -39.89
C GLY A 41 -17.67 10.44 -39.20
N GLN A 42 -17.64 10.36 -37.87
CA GLN A 42 -16.44 10.56 -37.06
C GLN A 42 -15.36 9.51 -37.36
N ASN A 43 -14.13 9.81 -36.95
CA ASN A 43 -13.09 8.79 -36.84
C ASN A 43 -13.47 7.78 -35.75
N ASN A 44 -13.21 6.50 -36.00
CA ASN A 44 -13.50 5.41 -35.07
C ASN A 44 -12.49 5.31 -33.91
N LEU A 45 -11.56 6.27 -33.79
CA LEU A 45 -10.54 6.36 -32.73
C LEU A 45 -9.90 5.01 -32.42
N GLY A 46 -9.41 4.33 -33.46
CA GLY A 46 -9.03 2.91 -33.37
C GLY A 46 -8.01 2.62 -32.26
N ALA A 47 -7.07 3.54 -32.01
CA ALA A 47 -6.11 3.37 -30.93
C ALA A 47 -6.74 3.55 -29.54
N TYR A 48 -7.59 4.56 -29.33
CA TYR A 48 -8.34 4.73 -28.08
C TYR A 48 -9.25 3.52 -27.80
N VAL A 49 -9.96 3.00 -28.81
CA VAL A 49 -10.80 1.80 -28.66
C VAL A 49 -9.96 0.61 -28.22
N GLN A 50 -8.81 0.38 -28.86
CA GLN A 50 -7.89 -0.69 -28.46
C GLN A 50 -7.36 -0.51 -27.04
N LEU A 51 -6.90 0.69 -26.69
CA LEU A 51 -6.40 1.03 -25.36
C LEU A 51 -7.49 0.78 -24.30
N THR A 52 -8.71 1.20 -24.58
CA THR A 52 -9.85 1.07 -23.67
C THR A 52 -10.26 -0.39 -23.47
N LEU A 53 -10.34 -1.18 -24.55
CA LEU A 53 -10.60 -2.62 -24.46
C LEU A 53 -9.49 -3.36 -23.69
N GLN A 54 -8.22 -2.97 -23.87
CA GLN A 54 -7.08 -3.54 -23.15
C GLN A 54 -7.13 -3.25 -21.63
N ASN A 55 -7.83 -2.19 -21.22
CA ASN A 55 -7.99 -1.79 -19.82
C ASN A 55 -9.34 -2.25 -19.22
N GLY A 56 -9.96 -3.29 -19.80
CA GLY A 56 -11.10 -3.99 -19.19
C GLY A 56 -12.48 -3.37 -19.44
N PHE A 57 -12.56 -2.30 -20.24
CA PHE A 57 -13.81 -1.66 -20.61
C PHE A 57 -14.49 -2.36 -21.79
N GLU A 58 -15.82 -2.27 -21.87
CA GLU A 58 -16.58 -2.70 -23.04
C GLU A 58 -16.85 -1.49 -23.94
N VAL A 59 -16.39 -1.53 -25.20
CA VAL A 59 -16.63 -0.45 -26.16
C VAL A 59 -17.55 -0.93 -27.26
N GLN A 60 -18.62 -0.18 -27.51
CA GLN A 60 -19.54 -0.40 -28.61
C GLN A 60 -19.50 0.79 -29.57
N LEU A 61 -19.31 0.50 -30.85
CA LEU A 61 -19.25 1.50 -31.90
C LEU A 61 -20.63 1.66 -32.55
N LYS A 62 -21.23 2.85 -32.44
CA LYS A 62 -22.46 3.17 -33.16
C LYS A 62 -22.13 3.71 -34.55
N ALA A 63 -22.17 2.84 -35.54
CA ALA A 63 -21.88 3.21 -36.93
C ALA A 63 -23.05 3.97 -37.59
N MET A 64 -22.76 4.74 -38.63
CA MET A 64 -23.73 5.54 -39.41
C MET A 64 -24.96 4.77 -39.89
N GLU A 65 -24.81 3.47 -40.17
CA GLU A 65 -25.89 2.58 -40.61
C GLU A 65 -26.91 2.27 -39.50
N SER A 66 -26.58 2.57 -38.24
CA SER A 66 -27.37 2.23 -37.04
C SER A 66 -28.30 3.37 -36.58
N GLY A 67 -28.44 4.44 -37.36
CA GLY A 67 -29.22 5.63 -37.00
C GLY A 67 -28.48 6.58 -36.06
N ASP A 68 -29.06 7.76 -35.85
CA ASP A 68 -28.56 8.87 -35.02
C ASP A 68 -28.67 8.57 -33.50
N LEU A 69 -28.26 9.49 -32.62
CA LEU A 69 -28.30 9.26 -31.15
C LEU A 69 -29.72 9.19 -30.55
N THR A 70 -30.76 9.48 -31.33
CA THR A 70 -32.17 9.30 -30.93
C THR A 70 -32.80 8.00 -31.45
N GLN A 71 -32.13 7.29 -32.38
CA GLN A 71 -32.64 6.08 -33.02
C GLN A 71 -31.69 4.89 -32.83
N TRP A 72 -32.21 3.79 -32.26
CA TRP A 72 -31.37 2.68 -31.78
C TRP A 72 -31.50 1.36 -32.58
N GLY A 73 -32.43 1.28 -33.53
CA GLY A 73 -32.50 0.21 -34.53
C GLY A 73 -32.32 -1.22 -33.98
N SER A 74 -31.44 -2.01 -34.63
CA SER A 74 -31.03 -3.37 -34.22
C SER A 74 -29.69 -3.38 -33.47
N PHE A 75 -29.33 -2.30 -32.77
CA PHE A 75 -28.04 -2.18 -32.09
C PHE A 75 -27.93 -3.19 -30.91
N PRO A 76 -26.77 -3.86 -30.70
CA PRO A 76 -26.68 -5.05 -29.85
C PRO A 76 -26.94 -4.82 -28.35
N ALA A 77 -26.67 -3.61 -27.86
CA ALA A 77 -27.07 -3.18 -26.53
C ALA A 77 -27.68 -1.77 -26.57
N GLY A 78 -28.91 -1.67 -26.09
CA GLY A 78 -29.49 -0.39 -25.67
C GLY A 78 -30.67 0.10 -26.50
N LYS A 79 -31.61 0.71 -25.78
CA LYS A 79 -32.72 1.48 -26.35
C LYS A 79 -32.51 3.00 -26.17
N SER A 80 -31.42 3.40 -25.52
CA SER A 80 -31.10 4.80 -25.19
C SER A 80 -29.63 4.99 -24.74
N LEU A 81 -29.15 6.25 -24.64
CA LEU A 81 -27.82 6.57 -24.10
C LEU A 81 -27.64 6.12 -22.64
N ALA A 82 -28.73 6.00 -21.86
CA ALA A 82 -28.68 5.55 -20.47
C ALA A 82 -28.18 4.10 -20.31
N ASP A 83 -28.07 3.35 -21.40
CA ASP A 83 -27.45 2.03 -21.42
C ASP A 83 -25.91 2.09 -21.43
N PHE A 84 -25.29 3.26 -21.41
CA PHE A 84 -23.83 3.42 -21.42
C PHE A 84 -23.36 4.27 -20.24
N ASP A 85 -22.24 3.86 -19.63
CA ASP A 85 -21.61 4.60 -18.54
C ASP A 85 -20.84 5.82 -19.06
N VAL A 86 -20.25 5.69 -20.26
CA VAL A 86 -19.54 6.78 -20.95
C VAL A 86 -19.99 6.85 -22.41
N VAL A 87 -20.23 8.06 -22.89
CA VAL A 87 -20.45 8.37 -24.31
C VAL A 87 -19.28 9.20 -24.81
N VAL A 88 -18.70 8.81 -25.95
CA VAL A 88 -17.60 9.52 -26.60
C VAL A 88 -18.11 10.13 -27.91
N LEU A 89 -18.06 11.46 -27.98
CA LEU A 89 -18.40 12.24 -29.15
C LEU A 89 -17.13 12.85 -29.72
N ALA A 90 -16.63 12.25 -30.79
CA ALA A 90 -15.59 12.86 -31.60
C ALA A 90 -16.17 13.84 -32.62
N LYS A 91 -15.28 14.58 -33.27
CA LYS A 91 -15.60 15.57 -34.29
C LYS A 91 -16.50 14.99 -35.42
N PRO A 92 -17.75 15.46 -35.59
CA PRO A 92 -18.63 14.97 -36.66
C PRO A 92 -18.16 15.40 -38.05
N SER A 93 -18.59 14.69 -39.09
CA SER A 93 -18.38 15.14 -40.47
C SER A 93 -19.21 16.39 -40.75
N SER A 94 -18.65 17.32 -41.55
CA SER A 94 -19.37 18.51 -42.04
C SER A 94 -20.70 18.19 -42.77
N SER A 95 -20.85 16.96 -43.29
CA SER A 95 -22.07 16.51 -43.96
C SER A 95 -23.14 15.92 -43.03
N ALA A 96 -22.86 15.78 -41.73
CA ALA A 96 -23.74 15.13 -40.76
C ALA A 96 -23.61 15.72 -39.34
N PRO A 97 -23.93 17.01 -39.12
CA PRO A 97 -23.92 17.58 -37.77
C PRO A 97 -24.97 16.92 -36.85
N TYR A 98 -24.77 16.97 -35.53
CA TYR A 98 -25.77 16.59 -34.54
C TYR A 98 -26.99 17.51 -34.64
N THR A 99 -28.18 16.92 -34.65
CA THR A 99 -29.45 17.65 -34.64
C THR A 99 -29.77 18.21 -33.25
N GLU A 100 -30.69 19.18 -33.16
CA GLU A 100 -31.14 19.71 -31.86
C GLU A 100 -31.70 18.62 -30.92
N ALA A 101 -32.37 17.61 -31.48
CA ALA A 101 -32.92 16.50 -30.72
C ALA A 101 -31.83 15.62 -30.10
N GLU A 102 -30.73 15.40 -30.83
CA GLU A 102 -29.57 14.64 -30.34
C GLU A 102 -28.79 15.42 -29.30
N ILE A 103 -28.54 16.71 -29.55
CA ILE A 103 -27.89 17.61 -28.59
C ILE A 103 -28.66 17.58 -27.27
N LYS A 104 -30.00 17.70 -27.33
CA LYS A 104 -30.84 17.58 -26.13
C LYS A 104 -30.72 16.20 -25.47
N THR A 105 -30.72 15.13 -26.24
CA THR A 105 -30.62 13.75 -25.72
C THR A 105 -29.28 13.51 -25.01
N VAL A 106 -28.19 14.03 -25.56
CA VAL A 106 -26.86 13.99 -24.95
C VAL A 106 -26.83 14.83 -23.67
N GLN A 107 -27.42 16.03 -23.68
CA GLN A 107 -27.48 16.87 -22.48
C GLN A 107 -28.30 16.23 -21.37
N ASP A 108 -29.49 15.70 -21.70
CA ASP A 108 -30.35 14.97 -20.77
C ASP A 108 -29.61 13.76 -20.17
N TYR A 109 -28.82 13.05 -20.98
CA TYR A 109 -27.99 11.92 -20.52
C TYR A 109 -26.93 12.34 -19.49
N VAL A 110 -26.17 13.40 -19.76
CA VAL A 110 -25.14 13.89 -18.83
C VAL A 110 -25.78 14.42 -17.54
N GLU A 111 -26.83 15.23 -17.64
CA GLU A 111 -27.55 15.76 -16.47
C GLU A 111 -28.19 14.67 -15.60
N ALA A 112 -28.48 13.51 -16.18
CA ALA A 112 -28.98 12.32 -15.49
C ALA A 112 -27.87 11.43 -14.88
N GLY A 113 -26.59 11.81 -14.98
CA GLY A 113 -25.47 11.10 -14.36
C GLY A 113 -24.57 10.35 -15.33
N GLY A 114 -24.81 10.46 -16.64
CA GLY A 114 -23.93 9.93 -17.68
C GLY A 114 -22.60 10.69 -17.78
N ALA A 115 -21.58 10.02 -18.32
CA ALA A 115 -20.29 10.64 -18.59
C ALA A 115 -20.11 10.94 -20.08
N LEU A 116 -19.59 12.12 -20.41
CA LEU A 116 -19.39 12.55 -21.79
C LEU A 116 -17.93 12.94 -22.04
N LEU A 117 -17.32 12.32 -23.04
CA LEU A 117 -16.04 12.75 -23.61
C LEU A 117 -16.31 13.47 -24.93
N VAL A 118 -15.94 14.74 -25.02
CA VAL A 118 -16.07 15.55 -26.24
C VAL A 118 -14.70 15.87 -26.80
N ILE A 119 -14.45 15.41 -28.02
CA ILE A 119 -13.15 15.52 -28.70
C ILE A 119 -13.31 16.40 -29.94
N GLY A 120 -12.62 17.54 -29.93
CA GLY A 120 -12.52 18.45 -31.07
C GLY A 120 -11.29 18.18 -31.94
N ASP A 121 -11.20 18.88 -33.07
CA ASP A 121 -10.01 18.94 -33.92
C ASP A 121 -10.12 20.16 -34.84
N TRP A 122 -8.97 20.68 -35.29
CA TRP A 122 -8.82 21.90 -36.09
C TRP A 122 -8.63 21.63 -37.59
N THR A 123 -8.45 20.38 -38.03
CA THR A 123 -8.25 20.02 -39.45
C THR A 123 -9.59 19.84 -40.22
N GLY A 124 -9.63 20.02 -41.55
CA GLY A 124 -10.85 19.81 -42.39
C GLY A 124 -11.73 21.06 -42.61
N PRO A 125 -12.86 21.01 -43.34
CA PRO A 125 -13.74 22.17 -43.53
C PRO A 125 -14.45 22.54 -42.21
N VAL A 126 -13.87 23.52 -41.52
CA VAL A 126 -14.00 23.79 -40.07
C VAL A 126 -15.33 24.42 -39.61
N LYS A 127 -16.13 24.97 -40.54
CA LYS A 127 -17.23 25.91 -40.23
C LYS A 127 -18.32 25.35 -39.31
N ASP A 128 -18.83 24.16 -39.60
CA ASP A 128 -20.11 23.70 -39.05
C ASP A 128 -19.95 22.66 -37.92
N VAL A 129 -18.71 22.25 -37.62
CA VAL A 129 -18.42 21.04 -36.83
C VAL A 129 -18.08 21.36 -35.36
N VAL A 130 -17.16 22.28 -35.11
CA VAL A 130 -16.85 22.75 -33.73
C VAL A 130 -17.99 23.60 -33.17
N ALA A 131 -18.67 24.36 -34.03
CA ALA A 131 -19.91 25.06 -33.68
C ALA A 131 -20.98 24.08 -33.17
N ASN A 132 -21.07 22.90 -33.77
CA ASN A 132 -22.04 21.86 -33.39
C ASN A 132 -21.68 21.19 -32.06
N LEU A 133 -20.40 20.87 -31.80
CA LEU A 133 -19.96 20.42 -30.46
C LEU A 133 -20.17 21.48 -29.37
N ASN A 134 -19.90 22.76 -29.69
CA ASN A 134 -20.13 23.87 -28.75
C ASN A 134 -21.60 24.01 -28.34
N GLN A 135 -22.57 23.63 -29.18
CA GLN A 135 -23.99 23.60 -28.78
C GLN A 135 -24.27 22.57 -27.68
N ILE A 136 -23.46 21.51 -27.58
CA ILE A 136 -23.55 20.52 -26.50
C ILE A 136 -22.88 21.06 -25.23
N ILE A 137 -21.63 21.53 -25.34
CA ILE A 137 -20.77 21.78 -24.18
C ILE A 137 -20.91 23.17 -23.55
N ARG A 138 -21.43 24.17 -24.27
CA ARG A 138 -21.54 25.55 -23.76
C ARG A 138 -22.40 25.66 -22.51
N LYS A 139 -23.44 24.82 -22.40
CA LYS A 139 -24.33 24.73 -21.24
C LYS A 139 -23.56 24.38 -19.94
N TYR A 140 -22.43 23.69 -20.06
CA TYR A 140 -21.57 23.28 -18.95
C TYR A 140 -20.38 24.24 -18.74
N GLY A 141 -20.44 25.42 -19.36
CA GLY A 141 -19.45 26.48 -19.16
C GLY A 141 -18.14 26.24 -19.87
N VAL A 142 -18.10 25.39 -20.90
CA VAL A 142 -16.90 25.17 -21.72
C VAL A 142 -17.21 25.47 -23.18
N ALA A 143 -16.28 26.09 -23.90
CA ALA A 143 -16.35 26.21 -25.35
C ALA A 143 -14.97 26.04 -25.98
N MET A 144 -14.94 25.45 -27.17
CA MET A 144 -13.79 25.49 -28.06
C MET A 144 -13.65 26.87 -28.69
N ASN A 145 -12.43 27.42 -28.72
CA ASN A 145 -12.15 28.79 -29.12
C ASN A 145 -12.17 29.00 -30.63
N GLY A 146 -12.99 29.96 -31.05
CA GLY A 146 -13.14 30.49 -32.40
C GLY A 146 -14.49 31.19 -32.56
N ASP A 147 -14.59 32.20 -33.42
CA ASP A 147 -15.84 32.91 -33.68
C ASP A 147 -16.67 32.19 -34.76
N ALA A 148 -17.42 31.18 -34.33
CA ALA A 148 -18.36 30.47 -35.19
C ALA A 148 -19.50 31.37 -35.70
N SER A 149 -19.71 32.56 -35.13
CA SER A 149 -20.80 33.46 -35.51
C SER A 149 -20.44 34.47 -36.61
N ALA A 150 -19.15 34.74 -36.83
CA ALA A 150 -18.70 35.75 -37.80
C ALA A 150 -17.79 35.24 -38.93
N ASP A 151 -16.93 34.22 -38.72
CA ASP A 151 -16.03 33.73 -39.78
C ASP A 151 -15.53 32.29 -39.54
N PRO A 152 -15.77 31.32 -40.46
CA PRO A 152 -15.27 29.93 -40.40
C PRO A 152 -13.76 29.73 -40.24
N THR A 153 -12.98 30.80 -40.24
CA THR A 153 -11.52 30.78 -40.33
C THR A 153 -10.80 31.17 -39.03
N SER A 154 -11.53 31.22 -37.92
CA SER A 154 -11.09 31.80 -36.65
C SER A 154 -10.83 30.79 -35.51
N LEU A 155 -10.87 29.47 -35.77
CA LEU A 155 -10.48 28.49 -34.75
C LEU A 155 -9.05 28.72 -34.29
N ARG A 156 -8.86 28.63 -32.98
CA ARG A 156 -7.61 28.96 -32.32
C ARG A 156 -6.89 27.68 -31.90
N ASN A 157 -5.97 27.23 -32.74
CA ASN A 157 -5.10 26.09 -32.43
C ASN A 157 -4.11 26.49 -31.33
N ILE A 158 -3.88 25.61 -30.36
CA ILE A 158 -2.81 25.79 -29.39
C ILE A 158 -1.46 25.53 -30.06
N GLN A 159 -0.49 26.43 -29.87
CA GLN A 159 0.89 26.26 -30.30
C GLN A 159 1.85 26.61 -29.18
N ASP A 160 3.07 26.10 -29.25
CA ASP A 160 4.13 26.45 -28.33
C ASP A 160 5.46 26.55 -29.07
N SER A 161 6.15 27.68 -28.88
CA SER A 161 7.42 27.95 -29.55
C SER A 161 8.63 27.21 -28.96
N LYS A 162 8.50 26.61 -27.77
CA LYS A 162 9.60 25.90 -27.09
C LYS A 162 9.20 24.51 -26.59
N ASN A 163 8.01 24.37 -26.02
CA ASN A 163 7.49 23.12 -25.47
C ASN A 163 6.64 22.40 -26.52
N ASN A 164 7.30 21.83 -27.52
CA ASN A 164 6.65 21.08 -28.60
C ASN A 164 7.47 19.84 -29.01
N PHE A 165 6.86 18.95 -29.77
CA PHE A 165 7.49 17.73 -30.31
C PHE A 165 7.89 17.88 -31.79
N GLY A 166 8.49 19.02 -32.12
CA GLY A 166 9.02 19.34 -33.44
C GLY A 166 8.34 20.58 -34.01
N PRO A 167 7.19 20.46 -34.68
CA PRO A 167 6.43 21.63 -35.12
C PRO A 167 5.68 22.28 -33.95
N GLU A 168 5.50 23.60 -33.99
CA GLU A 168 4.93 24.39 -32.89
C GLU A 168 3.48 24.00 -32.53
N TRP A 169 2.74 23.34 -33.44
CA TRP A 169 1.38 22.82 -33.20
C TRP A 169 1.32 21.44 -32.53
N ARG A 170 2.45 20.74 -32.40
CA ARG A 170 2.56 19.50 -31.62
C ARG A 170 2.96 19.83 -30.19
N VAL A 171 2.02 20.39 -29.44
CA VAL A 171 2.30 21.02 -28.14
C VAL A 171 2.56 19.98 -27.06
N LYS A 172 3.65 20.18 -26.32
CA LYS A 172 3.99 19.44 -25.11
C LYS A 172 3.40 20.17 -23.91
N ILE A 173 2.26 19.69 -23.43
CA ILE A 173 1.63 20.21 -22.21
C ILE A 173 2.32 19.59 -21.01
N VAL A 174 2.78 20.44 -20.09
CA VAL A 174 3.41 20.04 -18.81
C VAL A 174 2.77 20.72 -17.60
N ASN A 175 1.89 21.69 -17.84
CA ASN A 175 1.21 22.44 -16.79
C ASN A 175 -0.15 21.81 -16.55
N PHE A 176 -0.23 20.99 -15.50
CA PHE A 176 -1.44 20.31 -15.08
C PHE A 176 -1.93 20.85 -13.74
N GLU A 177 -3.25 21.02 -13.62
CA GLU A 177 -3.87 21.21 -12.31
C GLU A 177 -3.92 19.86 -11.58
N LYS A 178 -3.91 19.88 -10.25
CA LYS A 178 -4.06 18.66 -9.45
C LYS A 178 -5.44 18.04 -9.71
N HIS A 179 -5.46 16.88 -10.36
CA HIS A 179 -6.68 16.17 -10.71
C HIS A 179 -6.39 14.67 -10.87
N PRO A 180 -7.33 13.75 -10.59
CA PRO A 180 -7.11 12.30 -10.78
C PRO A 180 -6.67 11.91 -12.19
N ILE A 181 -7.07 12.68 -13.20
CA ILE A 181 -6.67 12.46 -14.61
C ILE A 181 -5.18 12.72 -14.83
N THR A 182 -4.60 13.66 -14.07
CA THR A 182 -3.24 14.17 -14.24
C THR A 182 -2.25 13.59 -13.23
N GLU A 183 -2.69 12.66 -12.38
CA GLU A 183 -1.82 12.02 -11.40
C GLU A 183 -0.70 11.22 -12.10
N GLY A 184 0.54 11.55 -11.74
CA GLY A 184 1.74 11.00 -12.38
C GLY A 184 1.79 11.21 -13.90
N ILE A 185 1.14 12.25 -14.44
CA ILE A 185 1.28 12.70 -15.83
C ILE A 185 2.34 13.79 -15.87
N SER A 186 3.45 13.51 -16.54
CA SER A 186 4.58 14.42 -16.71
C SER A 186 4.43 15.30 -17.95
N ALA A 187 3.90 14.75 -19.05
CA ALA A 187 3.57 15.51 -20.24
C ALA A 187 2.59 14.78 -21.15
N ILE A 188 1.69 15.53 -21.78
CA ILE A 188 0.84 15.02 -22.88
C ILE A 188 1.09 15.81 -24.15
N GLU A 189 0.93 15.14 -25.27
CA GLU A 189 0.98 15.72 -26.59
C GLU A 189 -0.43 16.06 -27.09
N ILE A 190 -0.62 17.32 -27.48
CA ILE A 190 -1.89 17.85 -27.98
C ILE A 190 -1.63 18.61 -29.29
N ASP A 191 -2.51 18.40 -30.26
CA ASP A 191 -2.58 19.18 -31.50
C ASP A 191 -4.06 19.49 -31.76
N GLY A 192 -4.48 20.67 -31.32
CA GLY A 192 -5.90 20.88 -31.08
C GLY A 192 -6.37 22.29 -30.75
N VAL A 193 -7.68 22.47 -30.83
CA VAL A 193 -8.33 23.73 -30.54
C VAL A 193 -8.22 24.06 -29.05
N SER A 194 -7.79 25.29 -28.74
CA SER A 194 -7.79 25.81 -27.37
C SER A 194 -9.21 25.98 -26.83
N LEU A 195 -9.36 25.99 -25.50
CA LEU A 195 -10.66 26.08 -24.84
C LEU A 195 -10.83 27.39 -24.06
N SER A 196 -12.08 27.74 -23.78
CA SER A 196 -12.47 28.79 -22.84
C SER A 196 -13.51 28.26 -21.87
N THR A 197 -13.50 28.82 -20.67
CA THR A 197 -14.46 28.51 -19.61
C THR A 197 -15.31 29.73 -19.27
N PHE A 198 -16.54 29.49 -18.83
CA PHE A 198 -17.52 30.52 -18.47
C PHE A 198 -18.14 30.20 -17.11
N THR A 199 -18.38 31.21 -16.30
CA THR A 199 -18.84 31.05 -14.91
C THR A 199 -20.34 30.78 -14.79
N ASP A 200 -21.08 30.87 -15.89
CA ASP A 200 -22.54 30.62 -15.97
C ASP A 200 -22.88 29.18 -16.39
N GLY A 201 -21.87 28.31 -16.54
CA GLY A 201 -22.05 26.90 -16.85
C GLY A 201 -22.59 26.06 -15.70
N MET A 202 -23.30 24.98 -16.04
CA MET A 202 -23.71 23.96 -15.08
C MET A 202 -22.55 23.01 -14.74
N GLY A 203 -22.38 22.73 -13.45
CA GLY A 203 -21.32 21.87 -12.93
C GLY A 203 -20.10 22.65 -12.45
N THR A 204 -19.09 21.92 -11.98
CA THR A 204 -17.82 22.51 -11.51
C THR A 204 -16.74 22.28 -12.53
N ILE A 205 -16.13 23.37 -12.97
CA ILE A 205 -15.16 23.41 -14.05
C ILE A 205 -13.75 23.35 -13.47
N THR A 206 -12.95 22.39 -13.93
CA THR A 206 -11.54 22.23 -13.59
C THR A 206 -10.70 22.32 -14.88
N PRO A 207 -9.83 23.34 -15.02
CA PRO A 207 -8.95 23.48 -16.19
C PRO A 207 -7.76 22.51 -16.13
N VAL A 208 -7.99 21.23 -16.44
CA VAL A 208 -7.04 20.12 -16.23
C VAL A 208 -5.66 20.33 -16.85
N ALA A 209 -5.59 20.95 -18.03
CA ALA A 209 -4.35 21.14 -18.76
C ALA A 209 -4.23 22.56 -19.32
N ARG A 210 -3.06 23.19 -19.14
CA ARG A 210 -2.75 24.55 -19.56
C ARG A 210 -1.52 24.64 -20.45
N GLY A 211 -1.46 25.70 -21.24
CA GLY A 211 -0.24 26.11 -21.93
C GLY A 211 0.89 26.50 -20.96
N THR A 212 2.05 26.82 -21.52
CA THR A 212 3.24 27.30 -20.82
C THR A 212 3.49 28.78 -21.11
N ASP A 213 4.54 29.36 -20.51
CA ASP A 213 4.93 30.76 -20.77
C ASP A 213 5.33 31.04 -22.22
N THR A 214 5.53 29.99 -23.03
CA THR A 214 5.85 30.06 -24.46
C THR A 214 4.72 29.61 -25.38
N SER A 215 3.56 29.29 -24.81
CA SER A 215 2.36 28.93 -25.58
C SER A 215 1.64 30.16 -26.14
N TYR A 216 1.01 29.99 -27.30
CA TYR A 216 0.19 30.99 -27.96
C TYR A 216 -0.93 30.31 -28.76
N GLU A 217 -2.02 31.03 -29.02
CA GLU A 217 -3.08 30.56 -29.92
C GLU A 217 -2.79 31.05 -31.34
N PHE A 218 -3.14 30.26 -32.37
CA PHE A 218 -2.92 30.63 -33.77
C PHE A 218 -4.06 30.21 -34.72
N THR A 219 -4.33 31.03 -35.73
CA THR A 219 -5.36 30.77 -36.76
C THR A 219 -4.72 30.36 -38.10
N TYR A 220 -4.98 29.14 -38.59
CA TYR A 220 -4.26 28.57 -39.73
C TYR A 220 -4.84 28.86 -41.14
N SER A 221 -6.09 29.32 -41.27
CA SER A 221 -6.79 29.28 -42.57
C SER A 221 -6.83 30.61 -43.35
N THR A 222 -6.97 31.79 -42.72
CA THR A 222 -6.95 33.08 -43.47
C THR A 222 -6.35 34.28 -42.73
N THR A 223 -6.53 34.44 -41.41
CA THR A 223 -6.00 35.63 -40.70
C THR A 223 -4.54 35.51 -40.27
N LYS A 224 -4.04 34.28 -40.06
CA LYS A 224 -2.66 34.00 -39.57
C LYS A 224 -2.30 34.88 -38.38
N GLU A 225 -3.21 34.95 -37.42
CA GLU A 225 -3.08 35.79 -36.24
C GLU A 225 -2.58 34.96 -35.06
N ARG A 226 -1.71 35.57 -34.26
CA ARG A 226 -1.11 34.99 -33.06
C ARG A 226 -1.65 35.70 -31.83
N PHE A 227 -2.09 34.94 -30.83
CA PHE A 227 -2.54 35.46 -29.54
C PHE A 227 -1.68 34.90 -28.41
N ASP A 228 -0.81 35.74 -27.84
CA ASP A 228 0.14 35.36 -26.78
C ASP A 228 -0.50 35.31 -25.39
N ARG A 229 -1.34 34.30 -25.17
CA ARG A 229 -2.03 34.09 -23.88
C ARG A 229 -1.27 33.16 -22.91
N LYS A 230 -0.17 32.54 -23.36
CA LYS A 230 0.77 31.80 -22.50
C LYS A 230 0.05 30.74 -21.65
N ALA A 231 0.34 30.69 -20.34
CA ALA A 231 -0.23 29.74 -19.40
C ALA A 231 -1.75 29.90 -19.16
N GLU A 232 -2.38 30.97 -19.67
CA GLU A 232 -3.84 31.11 -19.62
C GLU A 232 -4.57 30.27 -20.66
N ILE A 233 -3.86 29.73 -21.66
CA ILE A 233 -4.47 28.90 -22.70
C ILE A 233 -4.87 27.56 -22.10
N LEU A 234 -6.13 27.19 -22.26
CA LEU A 234 -6.65 25.90 -21.80
C LEU A 234 -6.56 24.86 -22.92
N ALA A 235 -5.94 23.73 -22.64
CA ALA A 235 -5.81 22.62 -23.57
C ALA A 235 -6.85 21.52 -23.32
N ALA A 236 -7.21 21.28 -22.06
CA ALA A 236 -8.27 20.34 -21.68
C ALA A 236 -9.00 20.82 -20.42
N VAL A 237 -10.31 20.56 -20.37
CA VAL A 237 -11.19 20.98 -19.27
C VAL A 237 -12.07 19.81 -18.84
N ALA A 238 -12.11 19.55 -17.54
CA ALA A 238 -13.07 18.64 -16.92
C ALA A 238 -14.22 19.46 -16.31
N VAL A 239 -15.43 18.93 -16.37
CA VAL A 239 -16.59 19.45 -15.63
C VAL A 239 -17.24 18.30 -14.87
N SER A 240 -17.40 18.46 -13.56
CA SER A 240 -18.07 17.50 -12.67
C SER A 240 -19.38 18.06 -12.13
N ASP A 241 -20.15 17.25 -11.40
CA ASP A 241 -21.35 17.70 -10.69
C ASP A 241 -22.40 18.32 -11.63
N ILE A 242 -22.49 17.77 -12.84
CA ILE A 242 -23.44 18.25 -13.84
C ILE A 242 -24.81 17.69 -13.52
N GLY A 243 -25.74 18.60 -13.23
CA GLY A 243 -27.13 18.27 -13.00
C GLY A 243 -27.37 17.41 -11.74
N PRO A 244 -28.62 16.99 -11.51
CA PRO A 244 -28.99 16.19 -10.34
C PRO A 244 -28.41 14.76 -10.35
N GLY A 245 -27.95 14.26 -11.50
CA GLY A 245 -27.36 12.93 -11.62
C GLY A 245 -25.85 12.85 -11.33
N ASN A 246 -25.18 14.00 -11.13
CA ASN A 246 -23.72 14.11 -11.06
C ASN A 246 -23.02 13.51 -12.30
N GLY A 247 -23.40 14.04 -13.46
CA GLY A 247 -22.72 13.77 -14.70
C GLY A 247 -21.30 14.31 -14.70
N ARG A 248 -20.47 13.75 -15.57
CA ARG A 248 -19.12 14.23 -15.84
C ARG A 248 -18.97 14.55 -17.32
N LEU A 249 -18.24 15.61 -17.62
CA LEU A 249 -17.86 16.01 -18.96
C LEU A 249 -16.35 16.20 -19.00
N PHE A 250 -15.73 15.73 -20.08
CA PHE A 250 -14.36 16.10 -20.40
C PHE A 250 -14.31 16.66 -21.82
N VAL A 251 -13.66 17.81 -21.99
CA VAL A 251 -13.52 18.49 -23.28
C VAL A 251 -12.06 18.69 -23.59
N ILE A 252 -11.66 18.31 -24.80
CA ILE A 252 -10.31 18.47 -25.32
C ILE A 252 -10.37 18.69 -26.83
N GLY A 253 -9.60 19.63 -27.34
CA GLY A 253 -9.67 20.05 -28.74
C GLY A 253 -8.84 19.22 -29.73
N SER A 254 -8.37 18.03 -29.34
CA SER A 254 -7.33 17.26 -30.05
C SER A 254 -7.74 15.80 -30.26
N GLU A 255 -8.24 15.47 -31.46
CA GLU A 255 -8.52 14.09 -31.87
C GLU A 255 -7.23 13.26 -31.99
N THR A 256 -6.14 13.89 -32.40
CA THR A 256 -4.83 13.24 -32.56
C THR A 256 -4.31 12.67 -31.24
N THR A 257 -4.65 13.28 -30.10
CA THR A 257 -4.35 12.78 -28.75
C THR A 257 -4.91 11.38 -28.52
N PHE A 258 -6.08 11.06 -29.06
CA PHE A 258 -6.81 9.79 -28.88
C PHE A 258 -6.63 8.79 -30.04
N ASP A 259 -5.81 9.12 -31.05
CA ASP A 259 -5.57 8.21 -32.16
C ASP A 259 -4.10 8.21 -32.62
N SER A 260 -3.66 9.27 -33.30
CA SER A 260 -2.32 9.30 -33.90
C SER A 260 -1.21 9.28 -32.85
N TYR A 261 -1.34 10.06 -31.77
CA TYR A 261 -0.33 10.13 -30.72
C TYR A 261 -0.34 8.94 -29.77
N LEU A 262 -1.43 8.16 -29.75
CA LEU A 262 -1.43 6.84 -29.11
C LEU A 262 -0.68 5.79 -29.92
N LYS A 263 -0.66 5.90 -31.26
CA LYS A 263 0.03 4.96 -32.16
C LYS A 263 1.55 5.18 -32.19
N ASP A 264 2.04 6.34 -31.75
CA ASP A 264 3.44 6.76 -31.89
C ASP A 264 4.40 6.14 -30.84
N ASN A 265 4.12 4.93 -30.35
CA ASN A 265 4.94 4.13 -29.41
C ASN A 265 5.24 4.82 -28.05
N ASN A 266 4.24 5.29 -27.31
CA ASN A 266 4.38 5.67 -25.88
C ASN A 266 5.46 6.73 -25.57
N LYS A 267 5.76 7.67 -26.47
CA LYS A 267 6.75 8.73 -26.17
C LYS A 267 6.29 9.69 -25.06
N HIS A 268 4.99 9.76 -24.78
CA HIS A 268 4.35 10.71 -23.87
C HIS A 268 3.24 10.02 -23.05
N ASP A 269 2.77 10.67 -22.00
CA ASP A 269 1.81 10.07 -21.06
C ASP A 269 0.37 10.04 -21.61
N ASN A 270 0.14 10.29 -22.91
CA ASN A 270 -1.19 10.28 -23.55
C ASN A 270 -1.98 9.00 -23.25
N ALA A 271 -1.35 7.82 -23.32
CA ALA A 271 -2.05 6.56 -23.02
C ALA A 271 -2.45 6.46 -21.54
N LYS A 272 -1.60 6.91 -20.62
CA LYS A 272 -1.91 6.95 -19.18
C LYS A 272 -3.01 7.97 -18.89
N PHE A 273 -2.90 9.15 -19.49
CA PHE A 273 -3.89 10.22 -19.42
C PHE A 273 -5.26 9.73 -19.91
N ASP A 274 -5.32 9.07 -21.07
CA ASP A 274 -6.56 8.54 -21.63
C ASP A 274 -7.18 7.46 -20.74
N VAL A 275 -6.38 6.54 -20.17
CA VAL A 275 -6.91 5.54 -19.22
C VAL A 275 -7.46 6.19 -17.95
N GLN A 276 -6.72 7.12 -17.34
CA GLN A 276 -7.15 7.82 -16.13
C GLN A 276 -8.38 8.70 -16.40
N LEU A 277 -8.44 9.32 -17.59
CA LEU A 277 -9.60 10.03 -18.08
C LEU A 277 -10.81 9.10 -18.23
N THR A 278 -10.67 7.95 -18.88
CA THR A 278 -11.77 7.00 -19.07
C THR A 278 -12.24 6.43 -17.73
N GLN A 279 -11.34 6.15 -16.79
CA GLN A 279 -11.67 5.74 -15.43
C GLN A 279 -12.40 6.84 -14.67
N TRP A 280 -11.93 8.09 -14.78
CA TRP A 280 -12.58 9.24 -14.17
C TRP A 280 -13.98 9.45 -14.77
N LEU A 281 -14.16 9.34 -16.08
CA LEU A 281 -15.47 9.41 -16.71
C LEU A 281 -16.38 8.24 -16.29
N ALA A 282 -15.87 7.01 -16.24
CA ALA A 282 -16.61 5.83 -15.77
C ALA A 282 -17.05 5.93 -14.29
N GLY A 283 -16.37 6.80 -13.53
CA GLY A 283 -16.75 7.19 -12.18
C GLY A 283 -17.90 8.20 -12.10
N ALA A 284 -18.50 8.62 -13.23
CA ALA A 284 -19.71 9.41 -13.25
C ALA A 284 -20.91 8.62 -12.71
N GLY A 285 -21.91 9.36 -12.23
CA GLY A 285 -23.10 8.83 -11.59
C GLY A 285 -22.90 8.53 -10.11
N HIS A 286 -23.96 8.75 -9.33
CA HIS A 286 -24.01 8.41 -7.92
C HIS A 286 -24.81 7.11 -7.66
N VAL A 287 -24.62 6.55 -6.46
CA VAL A 287 -25.76 6.19 -5.60
C VAL A 287 -26.41 7.50 -5.17
N SER A 288 -27.27 8.11 -5.99
CA SER A 288 -27.72 9.49 -5.73
C SER A 288 -28.37 9.61 -4.35
N PRO A 289 -28.22 10.77 -3.68
CA PRO A 289 -29.02 11.04 -2.51
C PRO A 289 -30.49 10.76 -2.85
N PRO A 290 -31.26 10.09 -1.98
CA PRO A 290 -32.67 9.94 -2.19
C PRO A 290 -33.33 11.32 -2.21
N ALA A 291 -34.41 11.47 -2.99
CA ALA A 291 -35.13 12.73 -3.11
C ALA A 291 -35.64 13.27 -1.75
N SER A 292 -35.89 12.38 -0.79
CA SER A 292 -36.23 12.71 0.59
C SER A 292 -36.05 11.49 1.50
N GLY A 293 -35.78 11.74 2.78
CA GLY A 293 -35.75 10.70 3.82
C GLY A 293 -34.50 9.81 3.79
N VAL A 294 -34.59 8.69 4.47
CA VAL A 294 -33.60 7.60 4.44
C VAL A 294 -34.20 6.37 3.78
N VAL A 295 -33.46 5.74 2.88
CA VAL A 295 -33.94 4.62 2.06
C VAL A 295 -32.99 3.44 2.09
N VAL A 296 -33.56 2.26 1.83
CA VAL A 296 -32.81 1.04 1.53
C VAL A 296 -32.83 0.82 0.04
N ALA A 297 -31.65 0.69 -0.57
CA ALA A 297 -31.42 0.56 -1.99
C ALA A 297 -30.92 -0.84 -2.34
N LYS A 298 -31.84 -1.81 -2.41
CA LYS A 298 -31.47 -3.21 -2.73
C LYS A 298 -30.92 -3.33 -4.15
N GLY A 299 -29.76 -3.98 -4.30
CA GLY A 299 -29.12 -4.21 -5.58
C GLY A 299 -28.36 -3.00 -6.16
N GLU A 300 -28.37 -1.85 -5.46
CA GLU A 300 -27.39 -0.80 -5.70
C GLU A 300 -26.04 -1.21 -5.08
N ARG A 301 -24.94 -0.65 -5.58
CA ARG A 301 -23.59 -0.82 -5.03
C ARG A 301 -22.93 0.53 -4.88
N LEU A 302 -22.18 0.70 -3.80
CA LEU A 302 -21.28 1.83 -3.68
C LEU A 302 -20.07 1.54 -4.56
N LYS A 303 -19.80 2.42 -5.53
CA LYS A 303 -18.66 2.22 -6.44
C LYS A 303 -17.38 2.54 -5.67
N GLY A 304 -16.48 1.58 -5.59
CA GLY A 304 -15.13 1.80 -5.10
C GLY A 304 -14.69 0.90 -3.95
N GLY A 305 -15.60 0.19 -3.30
CA GLY A 305 -15.33 -0.63 -2.12
C GLY A 305 -15.47 -2.15 -2.33
N GLU A 306 -15.46 -2.85 -1.21
CA GLU A 306 -15.33 -4.28 -0.99
C GLU A 306 -16.66 -5.04 -1.17
N ASP A 307 -17.79 -4.32 -1.20
CA ASP A 307 -19.10 -4.91 -1.46
C ASP A 307 -19.31 -5.25 -2.95
N LYS A 308 -19.15 -6.54 -3.24
CA LYS A 308 -19.16 -7.15 -4.57
C LYS A 308 -20.45 -7.89 -4.84
N SER A 309 -21.34 -8.05 -3.87
CA SER A 309 -22.60 -8.79 -4.06
C SER A 309 -23.76 -7.86 -4.41
N SER A 310 -24.76 -8.39 -5.10
CA SER A 310 -26.05 -7.71 -5.26
C SER A 310 -26.98 -7.93 -4.05
N GLU A 311 -26.59 -8.80 -3.12
CA GLU A 311 -27.33 -9.12 -1.88
C GLU A 311 -27.01 -8.14 -0.74
N ASP A 312 -25.93 -7.37 -0.87
CA ASP A 312 -25.50 -6.39 0.14
C ASP A 312 -26.54 -5.28 0.30
N ILE A 313 -26.66 -4.77 1.53
CA ILE A 313 -27.71 -3.82 1.90
C ILE A 313 -27.14 -2.41 1.90
N VAL A 314 -27.44 -1.65 0.84
CA VAL A 314 -27.14 -0.22 0.78
C VAL A 314 -28.22 0.59 1.49
N VAL A 315 -27.81 1.47 2.40
CA VAL A 315 -28.67 2.42 3.11
C VAL A 315 -28.16 3.84 2.86
N LYS A 316 -29.06 4.75 2.49
CA LYS A 316 -28.68 6.12 2.09
C LYS A 316 -29.69 7.18 2.50
N ASN A 317 -29.22 8.40 2.74
CA ASN A 317 -30.03 9.60 3.03
C ASN A 317 -29.49 10.81 2.25
N SER A 318 -29.81 12.05 2.64
CA SER A 318 -29.33 13.25 1.92
C SER A 318 -27.84 13.59 2.13
N LYS A 319 -27.16 12.92 3.07
CA LYS A 319 -25.77 13.22 3.48
C LYS A 319 -24.77 12.13 3.11
N ILE A 320 -25.15 10.87 3.29
CA ILE A 320 -24.26 9.72 3.15
C ILE A 320 -24.97 8.49 2.58
N ALA A 321 -24.19 7.52 2.11
CA ALA A 321 -24.63 6.16 1.90
C ALA A 321 -23.57 5.17 2.40
N PHE A 322 -24.01 4.05 2.97
CA PHE A 322 -23.13 2.94 3.37
C PHE A 322 -23.75 1.61 2.96
N SER A 323 -22.93 0.55 2.94
CA SER A 323 -23.35 -0.80 2.59
C SER A 323 -22.96 -1.81 3.67
N VAL A 324 -23.86 -2.76 3.93
CA VAL A 324 -23.63 -3.87 4.87
C VAL A 324 -23.50 -5.16 4.07
N GLY A 325 -22.35 -5.84 4.20
CA GLY A 325 -22.05 -7.05 3.44
C GLY A 325 -22.90 -8.24 3.88
N VAL A 326 -23.82 -8.67 3.02
CA VAL A 326 -24.67 -9.88 3.21
C VAL A 326 -24.15 -11.01 2.34
N GLY A 327 -23.87 -10.70 1.08
CA GLY A 327 -23.20 -11.59 0.14
C GLY A 327 -21.69 -11.44 0.20
N SER A 328 -21.20 -10.23 0.49
CA SER A 328 -19.79 -9.90 0.65
C SER A 328 -19.25 -10.17 2.06
N ALA A 329 -18.02 -10.65 2.12
CA ALA A 329 -17.20 -10.70 3.33
C ALA A 329 -16.17 -9.57 3.27
N GLY A 330 -15.72 -9.10 4.43
CA GLY A 330 -14.76 -8.01 4.53
C GLY A 330 -13.32 -8.48 4.33
N PRO A 331 -12.37 -7.53 4.23
CA PRO A 331 -10.94 -7.83 4.21
C PRO A 331 -10.47 -8.47 5.53
N PHE A 332 -9.22 -8.93 5.61
CA PHE A 332 -8.61 -9.55 6.82
C PHE A 332 -9.30 -10.83 7.31
N GLY A 333 -10.03 -11.49 6.39
CA GLY A 333 -10.87 -12.64 6.71
C GLY A 333 -12.05 -12.32 7.64
N ALA A 334 -12.48 -11.06 7.67
CA ALA A 334 -13.64 -10.60 8.38
C ALA A 334 -14.92 -11.19 7.75
N PRO A 335 -15.81 -11.84 8.51
CA PRO A 335 -17.01 -12.47 7.97
C PRO A 335 -18.04 -11.42 7.53
N LYS A 336 -19.07 -11.87 6.79
CA LYS A 336 -20.24 -11.07 6.42
C LYS A 336 -20.83 -10.31 7.61
N GLY A 337 -21.43 -9.15 7.37
CA GLY A 337 -22.20 -8.40 8.37
C GLY A 337 -21.52 -7.17 8.95
N GLY A 338 -20.36 -6.77 8.42
CA GLY A 338 -19.75 -5.46 8.65
C GLY A 338 -20.30 -4.39 7.70
N ILE A 339 -19.94 -3.13 7.94
CA ILE A 339 -19.99 -2.09 6.91
C ILE A 339 -18.65 -2.16 6.20
N PHE A 340 -18.67 -2.40 4.89
CA PHE A 340 -17.43 -2.44 4.12
C PHE A 340 -17.27 -1.16 3.29
N ASP A 341 -18.38 -0.64 2.74
CA ASP A 341 -18.36 0.60 1.97
C ASP A 341 -19.11 1.74 2.69
N ALA A 342 -18.56 2.95 2.73
CA ALA A 342 -19.27 4.15 3.17
C ALA A 342 -18.76 5.46 2.52
N HIS A 343 -19.69 6.27 1.98
CA HIS A 343 -19.37 7.53 1.32
C HIS A 343 -20.24 8.71 1.78
N ALA A 344 -19.71 9.93 1.67
CA ALA A 344 -20.44 11.19 1.78
C ALA A 344 -20.72 11.81 0.41
N TYR A 345 -21.85 12.52 0.29
CA TYR A 345 -22.20 13.21 -0.96
C TYR A 345 -21.37 14.48 -1.13
N GLY A 346 -20.56 14.49 -2.19
CA GLY A 346 -19.71 15.63 -2.54
C GLY A 346 -18.32 15.17 -2.95
N ARG A 347 -18.19 14.60 -4.16
CA ARG A 347 -16.89 14.26 -4.77
C ARG A 347 -15.93 13.36 -3.96
N THR A 348 -16.41 12.27 -3.38
CA THR A 348 -15.50 11.23 -2.86
C THR A 348 -15.89 9.85 -3.36
N ARG A 349 -14.88 9.05 -3.70
CA ARG A 349 -15.01 7.60 -3.78
C ARG A 349 -15.02 7.08 -2.34
N ASP A 350 -15.65 5.94 -2.12
CA ASP A 350 -15.46 5.18 -0.88
C ASP A 350 -13.96 4.88 -0.64
N GLN A 351 -13.54 4.97 0.61
CA GLN A 351 -12.18 4.66 1.09
C GLN A 351 -12.23 3.87 2.41
N LEU A 352 -13.43 3.47 2.87
CA LEU A 352 -13.59 2.59 4.01
C LEU A 352 -13.21 1.19 3.53
N ALA A 353 -12.41 0.47 4.31
CA ALA A 353 -12.11 -0.93 4.02
C ALA A 353 -12.91 -1.88 4.93
N LEU A 354 -13.08 -1.49 6.20
CA LEU A 354 -13.79 -2.29 7.18
C LEU A 354 -14.30 -1.42 8.31
N LEU A 355 -15.57 -1.58 8.67
CA LEU A 355 -16.10 -1.34 10.00
C LEU A 355 -16.87 -2.56 10.48
N GLN A 356 -16.38 -3.25 11.51
CA GLN A 356 -17.07 -4.40 12.08
C GLN A 356 -16.75 -4.62 13.56
N PHE A 357 -17.68 -5.27 14.27
CA PHE A 357 -17.44 -5.70 15.64
C PHE A 357 -16.45 -6.86 15.70
N ALA A 358 -15.32 -6.65 16.35
CA ALA A 358 -14.24 -7.62 16.57
C ALA A 358 -14.21 -8.10 18.02
N VAL A 359 -13.81 -9.36 18.22
CA VAL A 359 -13.78 -10.05 19.52
C VAL A 359 -12.33 -10.34 19.91
N ASN A 360 -12.00 -9.99 21.15
CA ASN A 360 -10.68 -10.20 21.75
C ASN A 360 -9.51 -9.67 20.89
N ASN A 361 -9.54 -8.39 20.50
CA ASN A 361 -8.50 -7.76 19.68
C ASN A 361 -8.14 -8.60 18.44
N PHE A 362 -9.12 -8.82 17.56
CA PHE A 362 -9.02 -9.71 16.38
C PHE A 362 -8.69 -11.19 16.68
N GLY A 363 -8.71 -11.61 17.95
CA GLY A 363 -8.57 -13.01 18.31
C GLY A 363 -9.68 -13.89 17.73
N GLN A 364 -10.89 -13.34 17.55
CA GLN A 364 -12.04 -13.98 16.93
C GLN A 364 -12.97 -12.96 16.25
N TRP A 365 -13.89 -13.46 15.42
CA TRP A 365 -14.96 -12.69 14.80
C TRP A 365 -16.35 -13.13 15.29
N VAL A 366 -17.36 -12.29 15.03
CA VAL A 366 -18.77 -12.69 15.11
C VAL A 366 -19.16 -13.33 13.77
N ASN A 367 -19.56 -14.60 13.80
CA ASN A 367 -20.15 -15.25 12.65
C ASN A 367 -21.64 -14.91 12.58
N TYR A 368 -22.01 -13.93 11.75
CA TYR A 368 -23.40 -13.52 11.57
C TYR A 368 -24.16 -14.51 10.69
N THR A 369 -25.25 -15.05 11.22
CA THR A 369 -26.13 -16.03 10.55
C THR A 369 -27.38 -15.40 9.93
N SER A 370 -27.71 -14.16 10.31
CA SER A 370 -28.83 -13.40 9.74
C SER A 370 -28.48 -11.92 9.68
N ILE A 371 -28.74 -11.27 8.55
CA ILE A 371 -28.51 -9.84 8.34
C ILE A 371 -29.75 -9.29 7.61
N ASP A 372 -30.55 -8.49 8.31
CA ASP A 372 -31.87 -8.08 7.84
C ASP A 372 -32.15 -6.59 8.10
N VAL A 373 -32.92 -5.96 7.22
CA VAL A 373 -33.53 -4.65 7.52
C VAL A 373 -34.69 -4.86 8.49
N THR A 374 -34.50 -4.52 9.76
CA THR A 374 -35.50 -4.72 10.82
C THR A 374 -36.41 -3.52 11.04
N GLU A 375 -35.99 -2.33 10.62
CA GLU A 375 -36.80 -1.12 10.66
C GLU A 375 -36.55 -0.30 9.40
N LYS A 376 -37.64 0.16 8.76
CA LYS A 376 -37.58 1.05 7.60
C LYS A 376 -38.73 2.05 7.69
N THR A 377 -38.39 3.31 7.93
CA THR A 377 -39.30 4.45 7.88
C THR A 377 -38.63 5.58 7.09
N ASP A 378 -39.39 6.60 6.69
CA ASP A 378 -38.81 7.76 6.01
C ASP A 378 -37.80 8.52 6.88
N LYS A 379 -37.84 8.32 8.21
CA LYS A 379 -36.98 9.00 9.19
C LYS A 379 -35.74 8.20 9.59
N LYS A 380 -35.82 6.87 9.52
CA LYS A 380 -34.83 5.96 10.09
C LYS A 380 -34.85 4.60 9.40
N VAL A 381 -33.67 4.05 9.16
CA VAL A 381 -33.45 2.65 8.77
C VAL A 381 -32.57 1.97 9.81
N VAL A 382 -32.88 0.70 10.11
CA VAL A 382 -32.07 -0.17 10.96
C VAL A 382 -31.78 -1.48 10.25
N VAL A 383 -30.51 -1.78 10.02
CA VAL A 383 -30.02 -3.10 9.59
C VAL A 383 -29.53 -3.85 10.82
N THR A 384 -30.06 -5.03 11.09
CA THR A 384 -29.67 -5.87 12.24
C THR A 384 -28.98 -7.13 11.76
N ALA A 385 -27.76 -7.36 12.23
CA ALA A 385 -27.00 -8.59 12.07
C ALA A 385 -27.00 -9.38 13.38
N LYS A 386 -27.29 -10.70 13.32
CA LYS A 386 -27.27 -11.60 14.50
C LYS A 386 -26.38 -12.79 14.24
N GLY A 387 -25.61 -13.17 15.25
CA GLY A 387 -24.64 -14.26 15.15
C GLY A 387 -24.13 -14.73 16.51
N ALA A 388 -23.04 -15.49 16.46
CA ALA A 388 -22.31 -15.93 17.65
C ALA A 388 -20.80 -15.83 17.41
N TRP A 389 -20.02 -15.84 18.48
CA TRP A 389 -18.56 -15.82 18.37
C TRP A 389 -18.04 -17.15 17.82
N VAL A 390 -17.09 -17.10 16.88
CA VAL A 390 -16.59 -18.31 16.17
C VAL A 390 -16.07 -19.38 17.13
N GLY A 391 -15.34 -19.00 18.19
CA GLY A 391 -14.81 -19.94 19.20
C GLY A 391 -15.72 -20.14 20.42
N HIS A 392 -16.80 -19.37 20.54
CA HIS A 392 -17.75 -19.43 21.65
C HIS A 392 -19.19 -19.33 21.13
N PRO A 393 -19.74 -20.40 20.54
CA PRO A 393 -21.05 -20.36 19.87
C PRO A 393 -22.22 -20.06 20.83
N ASP A 394 -22.03 -20.23 22.14
CA ASP A 394 -23.02 -19.89 23.18
C ASP A 394 -23.02 -18.39 23.54
N VAL A 395 -22.05 -17.61 23.04
CA VAL A 395 -22.01 -16.16 23.21
C VAL A 395 -22.63 -15.51 21.97
N LYS A 396 -23.85 -15.02 22.11
CA LYS A 396 -24.65 -14.43 21.03
C LYS A 396 -24.35 -12.95 20.89
N SER A 397 -24.26 -12.46 19.66
CA SER A 397 -24.07 -11.04 19.37
C SER A 397 -25.14 -10.54 18.40
N THR A 398 -25.67 -9.35 18.67
CA THR A 398 -26.62 -8.64 17.82
C THR A 398 -26.08 -7.24 17.54
N THR A 399 -25.78 -6.95 16.29
CA THR A 399 -25.31 -5.63 15.82
C THR A 399 -26.42 -4.93 15.07
N GLN A 400 -26.65 -3.65 15.36
CA GLN A 400 -27.58 -2.79 14.65
C GLN A 400 -26.84 -1.61 14.04
N TYR A 401 -27.00 -1.41 12.74
CA TYR A 401 -26.55 -0.24 11.99
C TYR A 401 -27.74 0.67 11.73
N ILE A 402 -27.68 1.91 12.23
CA ILE A 402 -28.80 2.83 12.25
C ILE A 402 -28.43 4.11 11.50
N LEU A 403 -29.22 4.47 10.49
CA LEU A 403 -29.12 5.74 9.79
C LEU A 403 -30.45 6.49 9.87
N GLU A 404 -30.36 7.74 10.31
CA GLU A 404 -31.49 8.67 10.36
C GLU A 404 -31.49 9.60 9.14
N THR A 405 -32.61 10.28 8.90
CA THR A 405 -32.71 11.28 7.83
C THR A 405 -31.79 12.47 8.07
N ASP A 406 -31.18 12.97 7.00
CA ASP A 406 -30.30 14.14 6.99
C ASP A 406 -29.09 14.07 7.95
N SER A 407 -28.73 12.86 8.39
CA SER A 407 -27.62 12.60 9.31
C SER A 407 -26.39 12.11 8.55
N ASN A 408 -25.21 12.62 8.88
CA ASN A 408 -23.93 12.04 8.46
C ASN A 408 -23.38 11.01 9.47
N LEU A 409 -24.22 10.57 10.41
CA LEU A 409 -23.86 9.66 11.50
C LEU A 409 -24.56 8.32 11.33
N ILE A 410 -23.78 7.24 11.40
CA ILE A 410 -24.23 5.86 11.47
C ILE A 410 -24.05 5.40 12.92
N THR A 411 -25.15 5.15 13.62
CA THR A 411 -25.08 4.61 14.98
C THR A 411 -24.95 3.09 14.91
N VAL A 412 -23.94 2.54 15.58
CA VAL A 412 -23.67 1.10 15.66
C VAL A 412 -23.88 0.64 17.09
N LYS A 413 -24.83 -0.26 17.30
CA LYS A 413 -25.11 -0.84 18.62
C LYS A 413 -24.86 -2.32 18.58
N ASN A 414 -23.97 -2.83 19.41
CA ASN A 414 -23.76 -4.26 19.58
C ASN A 414 -24.16 -4.70 20.99
N THR A 415 -25.07 -5.67 21.09
CA THR A 415 -25.41 -6.35 22.34
C THR A 415 -24.85 -7.77 22.28
N VAL A 416 -24.02 -8.11 23.26
CA VAL A 416 -23.48 -9.46 23.46
C VAL A 416 -24.15 -10.10 24.66
N LYS A 417 -24.62 -11.34 24.52
CA LYS A 417 -25.20 -12.13 25.61
C LYS A 417 -24.49 -13.47 25.72
N ASN A 418 -23.99 -13.78 26.91
CA ASN A 418 -23.41 -15.08 27.20
C ASN A 418 -24.52 -16.05 27.64
N GLU A 419 -24.91 -16.98 26.77
CA GLU A 419 -25.88 -18.03 27.06
C GLU A 419 -25.20 -19.36 27.47
N GLY A 420 -23.87 -19.37 27.52
CA GLY A 420 -23.07 -20.52 27.92
C GLY A 420 -22.92 -20.65 29.42
N SER A 421 -22.18 -21.68 29.84
CA SER A 421 -21.94 -22.00 31.25
C SER A 421 -20.60 -21.47 31.79
N ALA A 422 -19.73 -20.96 30.92
CA ALA A 422 -18.42 -20.39 31.28
C ALA A 422 -18.39 -18.88 31.00
N GLU A 423 -17.63 -18.15 31.82
CA GLU A 423 -17.36 -16.73 31.58
C GLU A 423 -16.39 -16.51 30.41
N THR A 424 -16.44 -15.33 29.78
CA THR A 424 -15.60 -15.04 28.59
C THR A 424 -14.15 -14.66 28.93
N GLY A 425 -13.87 -14.33 30.20
CA GLY A 425 -12.61 -13.72 30.61
C GLY A 425 -12.53 -12.23 30.22
N ASN A 426 -11.49 -11.53 30.70
CA ASN A 426 -11.28 -10.11 30.42
C ASN A 426 -10.67 -9.89 29.04
N ILE A 427 -11.53 -9.84 28.02
CA ILE A 427 -11.13 -9.73 26.62
C ILE A 427 -11.55 -8.39 26.01
N TYR A 428 -10.79 -7.93 25.01
CA TYR A 428 -11.00 -6.64 24.33
C TYR A 428 -12.01 -6.78 23.19
N ASN A 429 -13.22 -6.24 23.36
CA ASN A 429 -14.26 -6.30 22.32
C ASN A 429 -14.65 -4.89 21.89
N GLY A 430 -14.96 -4.70 20.60
CA GLY A 430 -15.17 -3.34 20.09
C GLY A 430 -15.34 -3.27 18.59
N ILE A 431 -15.35 -2.03 18.07
CA ILE A 431 -15.37 -1.76 16.63
C ILE A 431 -13.94 -1.69 16.14
N ALA A 432 -13.66 -2.47 15.10
CA ALA A 432 -12.49 -2.30 14.24
C ALA A 432 -12.87 -1.39 13.07
N LEU A 433 -12.06 -0.36 12.81
CA LEU A 433 -12.25 0.60 11.71
C LEU A 433 -10.94 0.72 10.92
N SER A 434 -11.00 0.46 9.61
CA SER A 434 -9.85 0.60 8.70
C SER A 434 -10.24 1.25 7.37
N SER A 435 -9.26 1.81 6.68
CA SER A 435 -9.39 2.50 5.41
C SER A 435 -8.32 2.06 4.41
N GLU A 436 -8.55 2.32 3.12
CA GLU A 436 -7.64 1.89 2.05
C GLU A 436 -6.40 2.79 1.89
N ASN A 437 -6.45 4.09 2.22
CA ASN A 437 -5.35 5.05 1.99
C ASN A 437 -5.40 6.30 2.90
N GLU A 438 -6.09 6.22 4.04
CA GLU A 438 -6.31 7.39 4.90
C GLU A 438 -5.42 7.38 6.15
N GLN A 439 -5.28 8.54 6.77
CA GLN A 439 -4.44 8.73 7.96
C GLN A 439 -5.28 8.72 9.24
N VAL A 440 -4.76 8.12 10.31
CA VAL A 440 -5.39 8.12 11.63
C VAL A 440 -4.93 9.32 12.49
N TRP A 441 -5.89 9.95 13.16
CA TRP A 441 -5.68 10.93 14.23
C TRP A 441 -6.22 10.40 15.56
N LEU A 442 -5.37 10.45 16.59
CA LEU A 442 -5.72 10.10 17.98
C LEU A 442 -5.44 11.28 18.93
N PRO A 443 -6.43 11.76 19.71
CA PRO A 443 -6.23 12.79 20.72
C PRO A 443 -5.21 12.35 21.77
N GLY A 444 -4.13 13.08 21.93
CA GLY A 444 -3.02 12.78 22.83
C GLY A 444 -1.80 12.21 22.12
N VAL A 445 -1.98 11.69 20.90
CA VAL A 445 -0.93 11.12 20.05
C VAL A 445 -0.67 12.03 18.84
N GLY A 446 -1.73 12.51 18.19
CA GLY A 446 -1.69 13.31 16.97
C GLY A 446 -1.87 12.45 15.71
N ASP A 447 -1.21 12.88 14.63
CA ASP A 447 -1.11 12.15 13.37
C ASP A 447 -0.36 10.84 13.61
N ASN A 448 -1.06 9.70 13.49
CA ASN A 448 -0.46 8.39 13.73
C ASN A 448 0.30 7.89 12.49
N LYS A 449 1.43 8.53 12.18
CA LYS A 449 2.31 8.07 11.10
C LYS A 449 3.19 6.94 11.63
N GLU A 450 3.11 5.77 11.01
CA GLU A 450 4.11 4.69 11.12
C GLU A 450 4.19 3.98 12.50
N ARG A 451 3.16 4.11 13.36
CA ARG A 451 3.14 3.44 14.66
C ARG A 451 1.95 2.51 14.79
N LYS A 452 2.26 1.22 14.90
CA LYS A 452 1.33 0.21 15.37
C LYS A 452 1.29 0.22 16.89
N PHE A 453 0.13 0.54 17.44
CA PHE A 453 -0.12 0.43 18.88
C PHE A 453 -0.93 -0.83 19.17
N ASP A 454 -0.33 -1.74 19.93
CA ASP A 454 -1.09 -2.75 20.66
C ASP A 454 -2.11 -2.09 21.60
N PRO A 455 -3.18 -2.80 22.01
CA PRO A 455 -4.20 -2.22 22.88
C PRO A 455 -3.62 -1.55 24.13
N PHE A 456 -3.71 -0.22 24.19
CA PHE A 456 -3.23 0.58 25.30
C PHE A 456 -4.40 1.28 26.04
N PRO A 457 -4.25 1.57 27.35
CA PRO A 457 -5.33 2.18 28.13
C PRO A 457 -5.75 3.54 27.59
N LYS A 458 -7.05 3.80 27.55
CA LYS A 458 -7.61 5.09 27.06
C LYS A 458 -7.09 6.33 27.80
N ASP A 459 -6.57 6.19 29.02
CA ASP A 459 -6.05 7.30 29.83
C ASP A 459 -4.77 7.92 29.23
N GLN A 460 -4.15 7.26 28.24
CA GLN A 460 -3.08 7.86 27.46
C GLN A 460 -3.59 8.90 26.46
N LEU A 461 -4.86 8.80 26.05
CA LEU A 461 -5.52 9.77 25.18
C LEU A 461 -6.00 10.99 25.97
N THR A 462 -6.09 12.12 25.30
CA THR A 462 -6.68 13.34 25.88
C THR A 462 -8.21 13.42 25.74
N ASP A 463 -8.79 12.54 24.92
CA ASP A 463 -10.23 12.43 24.66
C ASP A 463 -10.60 11.07 24.05
N THR A 464 -11.89 10.75 23.93
CA THR A 464 -12.38 9.42 23.50
C THR A 464 -13.02 9.41 22.11
N TRP A 465 -12.41 10.13 21.17
CA TRP A 465 -12.76 10.08 19.75
C TRP A 465 -11.51 9.79 18.92
N ALA A 466 -11.69 9.31 17.70
CA ALA A 466 -10.62 9.18 16.71
C ALA A 466 -11.13 9.65 15.34
N ALA A 467 -10.21 9.92 14.42
CA ALA A 467 -10.57 10.19 13.03
C ALA A 467 -9.65 9.40 12.10
N VAL A 468 -10.22 8.89 11.02
CA VAL A 468 -9.48 8.39 9.86
C VAL A 468 -9.80 9.32 8.70
N TYR A 469 -8.80 9.93 8.08
CA TYR A 469 -9.01 11.07 7.18
C TYR A 469 -7.93 11.22 6.10
N GLY A 470 -8.33 11.82 4.99
CA GLY A 470 -7.51 12.08 3.80
C GLY A 470 -8.39 11.89 2.56
N GLY A 471 -7.85 11.93 1.34
CA GLY A 471 -8.68 11.68 0.14
C GLY A 471 -9.88 12.62 -0.07
N ASN A 472 -10.00 13.71 0.70
CA ASN A 472 -11.20 14.55 0.86
C ASN A 472 -12.39 13.86 1.57
N LEU A 473 -12.12 12.86 2.40
CA LEU A 473 -13.08 12.09 3.17
C LEU A 473 -12.64 11.96 4.64
N ILE A 474 -13.61 11.90 5.55
CA ILE A 474 -13.39 11.76 7.00
C ILE A 474 -14.33 10.69 7.55
N TYR A 475 -13.74 9.73 8.26
CA TYR A 475 -14.40 8.76 9.11
C TYR A 475 -14.13 9.12 10.57
N GLY A 476 -15.10 9.79 11.21
CA GLY A 476 -15.02 10.12 12.63
C GLY A 476 -15.54 8.98 13.50
N ALA A 477 -14.74 8.53 14.46
CA ALA A 477 -15.06 7.42 15.35
C ALA A 477 -15.39 7.94 16.75
N HIS A 478 -16.64 7.76 17.17
CA HIS A 478 -17.14 8.29 18.45
C HIS A 478 -17.65 7.18 19.36
N THR A 479 -17.26 7.22 20.63
CA THR A 479 -17.87 6.40 21.67
C THR A 479 -17.99 7.17 22.98
N LYS A 480 -18.83 6.67 23.89
CA LYS A 480 -18.95 7.25 25.22
C LYS A 480 -17.71 6.90 26.06
N PRO A 481 -17.22 7.80 26.93
CA PRO A 481 -16.03 7.53 27.72
C PRO A 481 -16.09 6.26 28.59
N GLU A 482 -17.28 5.85 29.04
CA GLU A 482 -17.50 4.61 29.81
C GLU A 482 -17.52 3.34 28.97
N HIS A 483 -17.68 3.45 27.64
CA HIS A 483 -17.66 2.34 26.69
C HIS A 483 -16.28 2.10 26.09
N LEU A 484 -15.29 2.92 26.43
CA LEU A 484 -13.90 2.77 26.00
C LEU A 484 -13.02 2.45 27.20
N THR A 485 -12.23 1.38 27.11
CA THR A 485 -11.16 1.11 28.08
C THR A 485 -9.79 1.10 27.42
N HIS A 486 -9.68 0.64 26.17
CA HIS A 486 -8.42 0.57 25.43
C HIS A 486 -8.60 0.99 23.97
N VAL A 487 -7.50 1.35 23.33
CA VAL A 487 -7.44 1.68 21.90
C VAL A 487 -6.25 0.94 21.30
N SER A 488 -6.41 0.41 20.09
CA SER A 488 -5.29 0.10 19.19
C SER A 488 -5.42 0.97 17.95
N ALA A 489 -4.29 1.26 17.31
CA ALA A 489 -4.29 2.01 16.06
C ALA A 489 -3.04 1.72 15.24
N GLY A 490 -3.19 1.84 13.92
CA GLY A 490 -2.12 1.96 12.95
C GLY A 490 -2.23 3.28 12.20
N ASP A 491 -1.56 3.38 11.07
CA ASP A 491 -1.62 4.53 10.17
C ASP A 491 -2.95 4.65 9.43
N THR A 492 -3.56 3.53 9.03
CA THR A 492 -4.81 3.48 8.24
C THR A 492 -6.02 2.92 9.00
N TRP A 493 -5.84 2.52 10.27
CA TRP A 493 -6.87 1.89 11.09
C TRP A 493 -6.84 2.31 12.56
N VAL A 494 -8.01 2.24 13.20
CA VAL A 494 -8.19 2.51 14.64
C VAL A 494 -9.28 1.61 15.20
N ASP A 495 -9.02 1.00 16.36
CA ASP A 495 -9.99 0.16 17.04
C ASP A 495 -10.27 0.66 18.44
N LEU A 496 -11.55 0.69 18.77
CA LEU A 496 -12.03 1.19 20.06
C LEU A 496 -12.52 0.03 20.90
N TRP A 497 -11.75 -0.33 21.93
CA TRP A 497 -11.98 -1.52 22.74
C TRP A 497 -12.63 -1.21 24.08
N ARG A 498 -13.52 -2.11 24.48
CA ARG A 498 -13.96 -2.30 25.85
C ARG A 498 -13.54 -3.66 26.35
N GLN A 499 -12.68 -3.66 27.34
CA GLN A 499 -12.29 -4.86 28.07
C GLN A 499 -13.36 -5.21 29.09
N VAL A 500 -13.97 -6.39 28.94
CA VAL A 500 -15.04 -6.84 29.83
C VAL A 500 -15.07 -8.36 29.91
N ASN A 501 -15.39 -8.89 31.08
CA ASN A 501 -15.73 -10.29 31.30
C ASN A 501 -17.25 -10.44 31.41
N ILE A 502 -17.86 -11.18 30.49
CA ILE A 502 -19.30 -11.40 30.43
C ILE A 502 -19.60 -12.77 31.07
N LYS A 503 -20.25 -12.77 32.23
CA LYS A 503 -20.54 -14.01 32.96
C LYS A 503 -21.72 -14.77 32.35
N PRO A 504 -21.88 -16.06 32.66
CA PRO A 504 -23.05 -16.84 32.26
C PRO A 504 -24.38 -16.12 32.57
N GLY A 505 -25.22 -15.95 31.55
CA GLY A 505 -26.50 -15.28 31.62
C GLY A 505 -26.46 -13.74 31.54
N GLU A 506 -25.28 -13.13 31.60
CA GLU A 506 -25.13 -11.67 31.50
C GLU A 506 -25.18 -11.17 30.05
N SER A 507 -25.46 -9.87 29.90
CA SER A 507 -25.38 -9.16 28.62
C SER A 507 -24.53 -7.91 28.77
N SER A 508 -23.85 -7.52 27.70
CA SER A 508 -23.04 -6.31 27.65
C SER A 508 -23.27 -5.57 26.33
N ASP A 509 -23.39 -4.25 26.41
CA ASP A 509 -23.63 -3.37 25.27
C ASP A 509 -22.35 -2.62 24.89
N PHE A 510 -22.18 -2.42 23.58
CA PHE A 510 -21.09 -1.70 22.95
C PHE A 510 -21.70 -0.73 21.93
N ASP A 511 -21.83 0.53 22.33
CA ASP A 511 -22.37 1.59 21.47
C ASP A 511 -21.23 2.42 20.86
N PHE A 512 -21.33 2.67 19.56
CA PHE A 512 -20.42 3.46 18.75
C PHE A 512 -21.17 4.30 17.72
N VAL A 513 -20.58 5.40 17.26
CA VAL A 513 -21.08 6.20 16.15
C VAL A 513 -19.96 6.45 15.15
N LEU A 514 -20.20 6.04 13.90
CA LEU A 514 -19.37 6.42 12.75
C LEU A 514 -19.92 7.72 12.15
N GLN A 515 -19.09 8.73 12.00
CA GLN A 515 -19.36 9.93 11.21
C GLN A 515 -18.70 9.74 9.84
N VAL A 516 -19.42 10.00 8.76
CA VAL A 516 -18.88 9.96 7.40
C VAL A 516 -19.07 11.33 6.76
N GLU A 517 -18.00 12.00 6.36
CA GLU A 517 -18.08 13.39 5.94
C GLU A 517 -17.08 13.76 4.85
N GLU A 518 -17.48 14.61 3.90
CA GLU A 518 -16.59 15.19 2.89
C GLU A 518 -15.68 16.27 3.53
N GLY A 519 -14.39 16.19 3.21
CA GLY A 519 -13.38 17.19 3.55
C GLY A 519 -12.10 16.57 4.11
N ASN A 520 -11.16 17.41 4.52
CA ASN A 520 -9.97 17.00 5.27
C ASN A 520 -9.87 17.72 6.63
N ASN A 521 -10.92 18.44 7.05
CA ASN A 521 -10.93 19.17 8.31
C ASN A 521 -11.48 18.29 9.44
N ILE A 522 -10.58 17.55 10.10
CA ILE A 522 -10.92 16.71 11.25
C ILE A 522 -11.44 17.49 12.46
N GLY A 523 -11.31 18.83 12.46
CA GLY A 523 -11.95 19.71 13.43
C GLY A 523 -13.47 19.49 13.55
N ARG A 524 -14.12 19.08 12.45
CA ARG A 524 -15.55 18.74 12.44
C ARG A 524 -15.88 17.46 13.21
N VAL A 525 -14.94 16.52 13.31
CA VAL A 525 -15.08 15.32 14.16
C VAL A 525 -15.09 15.75 15.62
N LEU A 526 -14.16 16.60 16.03
CA LEU A 526 -14.14 17.12 17.40
C LEU A 526 -15.42 17.89 17.75
N GLU A 527 -15.92 18.73 16.83
CA GLU A 527 -17.20 19.44 17.03
C GLU A 527 -18.38 18.47 17.18
N GLN A 528 -18.41 17.41 16.38
CA GLN A 528 -19.43 16.37 16.48
C GLN A 528 -19.32 15.61 17.81
N HIS A 529 -18.11 15.33 18.28
CA HIS A 529 -17.86 14.73 19.59
C HIS A 529 -18.42 15.61 20.72
N TYR A 530 -18.22 16.93 20.65
CA TYR A 530 -18.82 17.87 21.62
C TYR A 530 -20.34 17.90 21.55
N ALA A 531 -20.92 17.85 20.35
CA ALA A 531 -22.37 17.83 20.17
C ALA A 531 -22.99 16.55 20.78
N LEU A 532 -22.39 15.37 20.53
CA LEU A 532 -22.85 14.09 21.08
C LEU A 532 -22.78 14.05 22.60
N ASN A 533 -21.75 14.68 23.20
CA ASN A 533 -21.51 14.69 24.64
C ASN A 533 -22.01 15.95 25.37
N LYS A 534 -22.64 16.89 24.66
CA LYS A 534 -23.14 18.17 25.19
C LYS A 534 -22.07 18.99 25.92
N ILE A 535 -20.86 19.02 25.37
CA ILE A 535 -19.72 19.74 25.95
C ILE A 535 -19.83 21.23 25.57
N PRO A 536 -19.79 22.18 26.53
CA PRO A 536 -19.80 23.61 26.22
C PRO A 536 -18.51 24.05 25.52
N THR A 537 -18.63 24.96 24.55
CA THR A 537 -17.52 25.36 23.68
C THR A 537 -17.36 26.88 23.58
N GLY A 538 -16.15 27.30 23.20
CA GLY A 538 -15.85 28.61 22.61
C GLY A 538 -15.09 28.42 21.30
N THR A 539 -14.75 29.50 20.61
CA THR A 539 -14.10 29.46 19.30
C THR A 539 -12.67 30.00 19.37
N LEU A 540 -11.72 29.30 18.74
CA LEU A 540 -10.38 29.79 18.45
C LEU A 540 -10.30 30.21 16.99
N GLU A 541 -9.82 31.42 16.70
CA GLU A 541 -9.63 31.93 15.33
C GLU A 541 -8.28 32.62 15.16
N GLY A 542 -7.75 32.65 13.94
CA GLY A 542 -6.53 33.39 13.64
C GLY A 542 -6.09 33.27 12.20
N THR A 543 -4.94 33.88 11.90
CA THR A 543 -4.27 33.80 10.61
C THR A 543 -2.81 33.33 10.75
N VAL A 544 -2.29 32.67 9.71
CA VAL A 544 -0.91 32.18 9.66
C VAL A 544 -0.17 32.76 8.46
N LYS A 545 0.80 33.65 8.66
CA LYS A 545 1.60 34.22 7.58
C LYS A 545 3.06 33.85 7.72
N SER A 546 3.79 33.85 6.60
CA SER A 546 5.26 33.77 6.65
C SER A 546 5.84 34.98 7.36
N GLN A 547 7.11 34.92 7.76
CA GLN A 547 7.83 36.09 8.30
C GLN A 547 7.85 37.30 7.35
N LYS A 548 7.74 37.07 6.03
CA LYS A 548 7.64 38.13 5.01
C LYS A 548 6.22 38.65 4.80
N GLY A 549 5.22 38.05 5.46
CA GLY A 549 3.81 38.38 5.33
C GLY A 549 3.10 37.66 4.18
N ASP A 550 3.74 36.67 3.56
CA ASP A 550 3.17 35.90 2.45
C ASP A 550 2.03 35.01 2.94
N VAL A 551 1.12 34.68 2.03
CA VAL A 551 0.02 33.76 2.27
C VAL A 551 0.59 32.36 2.47
N VAL A 552 0.26 31.75 3.60
CA VAL A 552 0.45 30.32 3.85
C VAL A 552 -0.85 29.63 3.51
N HIS A 553 -0.86 28.82 2.46
CA HIS A 553 -2.06 28.13 1.99
C HIS A 553 -2.37 26.93 2.88
N ALA A 554 -3.62 26.82 3.34
CA ALA A 554 -4.12 25.72 4.16
C ALA A 554 -3.21 25.36 5.35
N PRO A 555 -2.87 26.33 6.23
CA PRO A 555 -1.91 26.10 7.30
C PRO A 555 -2.40 25.02 8.26
N SER A 556 -1.49 24.16 8.72
CA SER A 556 -1.77 23.14 9.73
C SER A 556 -1.48 23.69 11.13
N VAL A 557 -2.53 23.88 11.93
CA VAL A 557 -2.46 24.43 13.28
C VAL A 557 -2.75 23.33 14.29
N ILE A 558 -1.78 23.01 15.14
CA ILE A 558 -1.91 22.00 16.18
C ILE A 558 -2.30 22.68 17.49
N VAL A 559 -3.45 22.31 18.01
CA VAL A 559 -3.90 22.68 19.35
C VAL A 559 -3.51 21.55 20.30
N MET A 560 -2.86 21.90 21.40
CA MET A 560 -2.41 21.00 22.44
C MET A 560 -3.19 21.19 23.74
N LYS A 561 -3.51 20.08 24.41
CA LYS A 561 -4.17 20.02 25.72
C LYS A 561 -3.30 19.17 26.64
N ASN A 562 -2.95 19.70 27.82
CA ASN A 562 -2.03 19.05 28.76
C ASN A 562 -0.70 18.63 28.08
N ASP A 563 -0.13 19.52 27.26
CA ASP A 563 1.11 19.30 26.50
C ASP A 563 1.09 18.12 25.51
N LYS A 564 -0.09 17.59 25.19
CA LYS A 564 -0.27 16.58 24.14
C LYS A 564 -1.10 17.13 22.97
N PRO A 565 -0.87 16.67 21.72
CA PRO A 565 -1.70 17.06 20.57
C PRO A 565 -3.17 16.73 20.83
N TYR A 566 -4.06 17.69 20.63
CA TYR A 566 -5.50 17.51 20.86
C TYR A 566 -6.27 17.47 19.54
N ILE A 567 -6.01 18.45 18.67
CA ILE A 567 -6.59 18.54 17.32
C ILE A 567 -5.64 19.24 16.37
N LYS A 568 -5.64 18.79 15.10
CA LYS A 568 -5.04 19.50 13.96
C LYS A 568 -6.14 20.22 13.19
N VAL A 569 -5.98 21.52 13.04
CA VAL A 569 -6.91 22.40 12.33
C VAL A 569 -6.26 22.80 11.02
N THR A 570 -6.91 22.48 9.91
CA THR A 570 -6.48 22.93 8.58
C THR A 570 -7.15 24.27 8.30
N GLY A 571 -6.33 25.31 8.10
CA GLY A 571 -6.81 26.62 7.69
C GLY A 571 -7.29 26.65 6.24
N ASP A 572 -7.78 27.80 5.80
CA ASP A 572 -8.21 28.05 4.43
C ASP A 572 -7.04 28.40 3.49
N GLN A 573 -7.36 28.57 2.21
CA GLN A 573 -6.38 28.92 1.17
C GLN A 573 -5.85 30.36 1.31
N GLN A 574 -6.38 31.16 2.24
CA GLN A 574 -6.02 32.54 2.51
C GLN A 574 -5.41 32.72 3.91
N SER A 575 -4.94 31.62 4.51
CA SER A 575 -4.23 31.55 5.80
C SER A 575 -5.08 31.63 7.07
N ALA A 576 -6.40 31.76 6.98
CA ALA A 576 -7.25 31.85 8.17
C ALA A 576 -7.60 30.46 8.71
N PHE A 577 -7.73 30.33 10.02
CA PHE A 577 -8.22 29.11 10.66
C PHE A 577 -9.27 29.44 11.73
N SER A 578 -10.19 28.50 11.96
CA SER A 578 -11.23 28.58 12.99
C SER A 578 -11.55 27.19 13.51
N GLN A 579 -11.67 27.04 14.83
CA GLN A 579 -11.98 25.78 15.50
C GLN A 579 -12.76 26.00 16.78
N LYS A 580 -13.87 25.28 16.98
CA LYS A 580 -14.50 25.22 18.31
C LYS A 580 -13.75 24.26 19.22
N LEU A 581 -13.56 24.66 20.47
CA LEU A 581 -12.86 23.92 21.51
C LEU A 581 -13.69 23.91 22.80
N ALA A 582 -13.53 22.87 23.61
CA ALA A 582 -14.05 22.84 24.97
C ALA A 582 -13.46 23.99 25.82
N LEU A 583 -14.10 24.29 26.94
CA LEU A 583 -13.62 25.34 27.85
C LEU A 583 -12.29 24.91 28.50
N GLY A 584 -11.33 25.81 28.57
CA GLY A 584 -10.03 25.54 29.21
C GLY A 584 -8.86 26.27 28.57
N ASP A 585 -7.67 25.96 29.07
CA ASP A 585 -6.41 26.51 28.57
C ASP A 585 -5.76 25.55 27.58
N TYR A 586 -5.26 26.11 26.48
CA TYR A 586 -4.63 25.38 25.39
C TYR A 586 -3.31 26.03 25.01
N LYS A 587 -2.41 25.21 24.46
CA LYS A 587 -1.24 25.68 23.71
C LYS A 587 -1.50 25.46 22.22
N VAL A 588 -1.00 26.35 21.38
CA VAL A 588 -1.22 26.31 19.93
C VAL A 588 0.11 26.54 19.23
N VAL A 589 0.41 25.70 18.24
CA VAL A 589 1.61 25.77 17.41
C VAL A 589 1.22 25.51 15.95
N VAL A 590 1.84 26.23 15.02
CA VAL A 590 1.68 25.98 13.59
C VAL A 590 2.75 24.99 13.16
N LYS A 591 2.34 23.91 12.48
CA LYS A 591 3.20 22.89 11.88
C LYS A 591 2.77 22.66 10.44
N THR A 592 3.18 23.55 9.53
CA THR A 592 2.79 23.50 8.12
C THR A 592 3.93 22.95 7.28
N GLU A 593 3.63 22.01 6.38
CA GLU A 593 4.62 21.40 5.48
C GLU A 593 5.38 22.46 4.69
N GLY A 594 6.70 22.28 4.57
CA GLY A 594 7.59 23.25 3.93
C GLY A 594 7.96 24.46 4.80
N TYR A 595 7.40 24.63 5.99
CA TYR A 595 7.72 25.74 6.90
C TYR A 595 8.26 25.25 8.24
N THR A 596 9.06 26.09 8.92
CA THR A 596 9.45 25.84 10.30
C THR A 596 8.23 25.88 11.22
N ASP A 597 8.30 25.13 12.33
CA ASP A 597 7.33 25.27 13.43
C ASP A 597 7.31 26.72 13.93
N SER A 598 6.13 27.21 14.31
CA SER A 598 5.99 28.52 14.97
C SER A 598 6.39 28.46 16.44
N GLU A 599 6.54 29.62 17.08
CA GLU A 599 6.48 29.74 18.53
C GLU A 599 5.15 29.16 19.05
N THR A 600 5.23 28.43 20.17
CA THR A 600 4.04 27.94 20.87
C THR A 600 3.40 29.08 21.65
N LYS A 601 2.11 29.34 21.41
CA LYS A 601 1.34 30.37 22.12
C LYS A 601 0.24 29.74 22.96
N THR A 602 -0.13 30.38 24.06
CA THR A 602 -1.20 29.93 24.96
C THR A 602 -2.49 30.70 24.72
N VAL A 603 -3.65 30.03 24.84
CA VAL A 603 -4.97 30.65 24.72
C VAL A 603 -5.97 30.01 25.69
N THR A 604 -6.86 30.83 26.26
CA THR A 604 -7.96 30.37 27.13
C THR A 604 -9.28 30.46 26.37
N ILE A 605 -10.00 29.35 26.30
CA ILE A 605 -11.31 29.24 25.66
C ILE A 605 -12.41 29.39 26.71
N THR A 606 -13.35 30.29 26.44
CA THR A 606 -14.48 30.62 27.32
C THR A 606 -15.80 30.49 26.57
N GLU A 607 -16.86 30.15 27.31
CA GLU A 607 -18.13 29.75 26.73
C GLU A 607 -18.72 30.83 25.81
N GLY A 608 -19.01 30.44 24.56
CA GLY A 608 -19.63 31.30 23.55
C GLY A 608 -18.78 32.48 23.08
N LYS A 609 -17.51 32.59 23.50
CA LYS A 609 -16.60 33.67 23.06
C LYS A 609 -15.61 33.19 22.02
N THR A 610 -15.13 34.12 21.21
CA THR A 610 -14.03 33.92 20.25
C THR A 610 -12.71 34.42 20.84
N ALA A 611 -11.71 33.55 20.92
CA ALA A 611 -10.32 33.89 21.20
C ALA A 611 -9.53 34.01 19.89
N LYS A 612 -8.69 35.04 19.77
CA LYS A 612 -7.91 35.32 18.55
C LYS A 612 -6.42 35.05 18.74
N LEU A 613 -5.79 34.38 17.77
CA LEU A 613 -4.37 34.02 17.83
C LEU A 613 -3.72 33.98 16.43
N ASP A 614 -2.96 35.00 16.08
CA ASP A 614 -2.24 35.07 14.79
C ASP A 614 -0.79 34.58 14.90
N PHE A 615 -0.25 34.05 13.79
CA PHE A 615 1.13 33.58 13.65
C PHE A 615 1.79 34.26 12.43
N VAL A 616 3.02 34.73 12.59
CA VAL A 616 3.74 35.53 11.57
C VAL A 616 5.23 35.21 11.54
N ASP A 617 5.64 34.11 12.16
CA ASP A 617 7.01 33.81 12.58
C ASP A 617 7.60 32.58 11.87
N ILE A 618 6.82 31.89 11.03
CA ILE A 618 7.29 30.70 10.31
C ILE A 618 8.16 31.06 9.09
N LEU A 619 9.17 30.23 8.84
CA LEU A 619 10.16 30.40 7.78
C LEU A 619 10.03 29.29 6.74
N GLY A 620 10.04 29.64 5.45
CA GLY A 620 9.85 28.71 4.35
C GLY A 620 8.77 29.22 3.36
N PRO A 621 8.44 28.44 2.32
CA PRO A 621 9.11 27.22 1.90
C PRO A 621 10.40 27.54 1.13
N ALA A 622 11.35 26.62 1.13
CA ALA A 622 12.52 26.65 0.26
C ALA A 622 12.44 25.46 -0.71
N PRO A 623 12.20 25.69 -2.02
CA PRO A 623 12.19 24.62 -3.01
C PRO A 623 13.60 24.04 -3.19
N VAL A 624 13.79 22.75 -2.93
CA VAL A 624 15.08 22.06 -3.07
C VAL A 624 14.99 20.98 -4.13
N THR A 625 15.82 21.08 -5.16
CA THR A 625 15.98 20.03 -6.19
C THR A 625 17.25 19.23 -5.93
N PHE A 626 17.12 17.93 -5.74
CA PHE A 626 18.24 16.99 -5.70
C PHE A 626 18.54 16.47 -7.10
N LYS A 627 19.82 16.30 -7.42
CA LYS A 627 20.31 15.68 -8.64
C LYS A 627 21.42 14.69 -8.30
N VAL A 628 21.06 13.42 -8.18
CA VAL A 628 21.95 12.30 -7.89
C VAL A 628 22.37 11.64 -9.20
N SER A 629 23.67 11.45 -9.39
CA SER A 629 24.22 10.87 -10.61
C SER A 629 25.38 9.91 -10.35
N TYR A 630 25.55 8.92 -11.21
CA TYR A 630 26.70 8.02 -11.25
C TYR A 630 27.27 8.02 -12.66
N LYS A 631 28.56 8.36 -12.80
CA LYS A 631 29.25 8.47 -14.11
C LYS A 631 28.50 9.35 -15.12
N GLY A 632 27.90 10.44 -14.65
CA GLY A 632 27.14 11.39 -15.47
C GLY A 632 25.73 10.94 -15.87
N GLN A 633 25.24 9.78 -15.39
CA GLN A 633 23.87 9.33 -15.56
C GLN A 633 23.09 9.49 -14.26
N GLY A 634 21.77 9.73 -14.32
CA GLY A 634 20.93 9.76 -13.13
C GLY A 634 21.00 8.44 -12.35
N ALA A 635 20.97 8.50 -11.02
CA ALA A 635 21.05 7.32 -10.16
C ALA A 635 19.97 7.35 -9.09
N ASP A 636 19.29 6.21 -8.88
CA ASP A 636 18.27 6.07 -7.84
C ASP A 636 18.89 6.19 -6.45
N ALA A 637 18.24 6.94 -5.56
CA ALA A 637 18.71 7.14 -4.20
C ALA A 637 17.58 7.47 -3.22
N GLN A 638 17.80 7.08 -1.97
CA GLN A 638 17.07 7.59 -0.81
C GLN A 638 17.84 8.79 -0.25
N ILE A 639 17.13 9.85 0.11
CA ILE A 639 17.68 11.08 0.69
C ILE A 639 16.96 11.33 2.01
N ARG A 640 17.71 11.26 3.11
CA ARG A 640 17.22 11.61 4.45
C ARG A 640 17.58 13.06 4.75
N ALA A 641 16.58 13.88 5.05
CA ALA A 641 16.73 15.29 5.36
C ALA A 641 16.74 15.50 6.87
N TYR A 642 17.89 15.86 7.43
CA TYR A 642 18.00 16.23 8.85
C TYR A 642 18.07 17.74 9.00
N LEU A 643 17.11 18.34 9.69
CA LEU A 643 17.11 19.76 10.08
C LEU A 643 17.60 19.86 11.54
N ASN A 644 18.75 20.49 11.76
CA ASN A 644 19.38 20.57 13.09
C ASN A 644 19.48 19.19 13.78
N ASP A 645 19.97 18.19 13.06
CA ASP A 645 20.09 16.77 13.47
C ASP A 645 18.80 15.99 13.73
N ASN A 646 17.62 16.61 13.58
CA ASN A 646 16.34 15.90 13.63
C ASN A 646 15.95 15.47 12.23
N LEU A 647 15.63 14.19 12.05
CA LEU A 647 15.08 13.70 10.78
C LEU A 647 13.75 14.42 10.52
N LEU A 648 13.67 15.11 9.40
CA LEU A 648 12.49 15.83 8.96
C LEU A 648 11.73 15.04 7.89
N ASP A 649 12.45 14.45 6.94
CA ASP A 649 11.86 13.82 5.76
C ASP A 649 12.75 12.72 5.19
N VAL A 650 12.13 11.74 4.52
CA VAL A 650 12.79 10.69 3.74
C VAL A 650 12.23 10.72 2.33
N LEU A 651 13.11 10.96 1.37
CA LEU A 651 12.76 11.22 -0.02
C LEU A 651 13.38 10.16 -0.92
N PHE A 652 12.67 9.84 -2.00
CA PHE A 652 13.21 9.02 -3.08
C PHE A 652 13.30 9.85 -4.35
N THR A 653 14.30 9.53 -5.19
CA THR A 653 14.41 10.09 -6.54
C THR A 653 13.26 9.63 -7.43
N ASP A 654 12.96 10.36 -8.50
CA ASP A 654 11.79 10.12 -9.36
C ASP A 654 11.85 8.75 -10.07
N SER A 655 10.72 8.04 -10.08
CA SER A 655 10.58 6.73 -10.73
C SER A 655 10.58 6.83 -12.26
N ALA A 656 10.19 7.99 -12.82
CA ALA A 656 10.10 8.22 -14.25
C ALA A 656 11.47 8.13 -14.94
N SER A 657 11.51 7.42 -16.06
CA SER A 657 12.76 7.09 -16.77
C SER A 657 13.51 8.29 -17.32
N ASP A 658 12.86 9.44 -17.53
CA ASP A 658 13.47 10.69 -17.98
C ASP A 658 13.91 11.62 -16.82
N LYS A 659 13.59 11.27 -15.58
CA LYS A 659 13.90 12.04 -14.36
C LYS A 659 14.72 11.29 -13.32
N VAL A 660 15.23 10.10 -13.66
CA VAL A 660 16.07 9.28 -12.77
C VAL A 660 17.12 10.13 -12.05
N GLY A 661 17.22 9.96 -10.74
CA GLY A 661 18.14 10.70 -9.89
C GLY A 661 17.69 12.10 -9.49
N GLN A 662 16.47 12.53 -9.83
CA GLN A 662 15.97 13.85 -9.46
C GLN A 662 14.80 13.78 -8.49
N VAL A 663 14.71 14.71 -7.55
CA VAL A 663 13.49 14.94 -6.76
C VAL A 663 13.45 16.39 -6.31
N THR A 664 12.26 16.99 -6.26
CA THR A 664 12.08 18.35 -5.74
C THR A 664 11.09 18.34 -4.57
N ARG A 665 11.44 19.06 -3.50
CA ARG A 665 10.62 19.21 -2.30
C ARG A 665 10.73 20.60 -1.72
N ASP A 666 9.62 21.09 -1.18
CA ASP A 666 9.59 22.32 -0.40
C ASP A 666 9.98 21.98 1.04
N LEU A 667 11.15 22.44 1.47
CA LEU A 667 11.66 22.22 2.82
C LEU A 667 11.62 23.53 3.64
N PRO A 668 11.45 23.46 4.97
CA PRO A 668 11.70 24.58 5.86
C PRO A 668 13.06 25.24 5.61
N ALA A 669 13.15 26.54 5.89
CA ALA A 669 14.46 27.19 5.91
C ALA A 669 15.26 26.75 7.15
N GLY A 670 16.56 26.58 7.01
CA GLY A 670 17.43 26.15 8.11
C GLY A 670 18.70 25.44 7.64
N HIS A 671 19.48 24.93 8.60
CA HIS A 671 20.69 24.17 8.34
C HIS A 671 20.36 22.68 8.18
N TYR A 672 20.63 22.14 7.00
CA TYR A 672 20.34 20.76 6.64
C TYR A 672 21.60 19.92 6.55
N LYS A 673 21.50 18.70 7.09
CA LYS A 673 22.36 17.57 6.75
C LYS A 673 21.54 16.56 5.96
N PHE A 674 21.84 16.42 4.67
CA PHE A 674 21.26 15.39 3.82
C PHE A 674 22.14 14.15 3.82
N VAL A 675 21.54 12.98 4.09
CA VAL A 675 22.20 11.66 3.98
C VAL A 675 21.65 10.95 2.76
N ILE A 676 22.52 10.61 1.81
CA ILE A 676 22.17 10.00 0.53
C ILE A 676 22.61 8.54 0.54
N ASN A 677 21.66 7.64 0.38
CA ASN A 677 21.86 6.20 0.34
C ASN A 677 21.57 5.65 -1.07
N ALA A 678 22.55 4.94 -1.63
CA ALA A 678 22.50 4.31 -2.95
C ALA A 678 23.31 2.99 -2.92
N GLY A 679 22.64 1.91 -2.49
CA GLY A 679 23.20 0.57 -2.30
C GLY A 679 23.11 0.04 -0.87
N ALA A 680 22.31 0.66 0.02
CA ALA A 680 22.03 0.27 1.40
C ALA A 680 23.27 -0.11 2.25
N GLY A 681 24.42 0.53 2.00
CA GLY A 681 25.65 0.18 2.71
C GLY A 681 26.27 -1.18 2.32
N PHE A 682 25.87 -1.80 1.20
CA PHE A 682 26.48 -3.02 0.68
C PHE A 682 27.60 -2.76 -0.31
N THR A 683 27.34 -1.93 -1.32
CA THR A 683 28.28 -1.69 -2.43
C THR A 683 28.93 -0.32 -2.37
N ARG A 684 28.40 0.60 -1.57
CA ARG A 684 28.90 1.98 -1.38
C ARG A 684 28.66 2.47 0.04
N ASP A 685 29.54 3.37 0.49
CA ASP A 685 29.30 4.18 1.68
C ASP A 685 28.16 5.18 1.44
N TRP A 686 27.44 5.51 2.51
CA TRP A 686 26.48 6.60 2.50
C TRP A 686 27.21 7.93 2.32
N MET A 687 26.55 8.90 1.67
CA MET A 687 27.11 10.24 1.50
C MET A 687 26.36 11.28 2.31
N THR A 688 27.08 12.32 2.72
CA THR A 688 26.49 13.45 3.45
C THR A 688 26.73 14.74 2.72
N LYS A 689 25.70 15.60 2.66
CA LYS A 689 25.76 16.97 2.15
C LYS A 689 25.16 17.91 3.17
N GLU A 690 25.86 19.00 3.47
CA GLU A 690 25.36 20.05 4.35
C GLU A 690 25.07 21.31 3.54
N ILE A 691 23.93 21.95 3.79
CA ILE A 691 23.51 23.18 3.12
C ILE A 691 22.59 24.01 4.02
N ASP A 692 22.72 25.33 3.94
CA ASP A 692 21.78 26.27 4.54
C ASP A 692 20.72 26.66 3.51
N LEU A 693 19.45 26.46 3.87
CA LEU A 693 18.30 26.84 3.06
C LEU A 693 17.73 28.17 3.55
N GLU A 694 17.46 29.08 2.61
CA GLU A 694 16.87 30.38 2.89
C GLU A 694 15.39 30.44 2.48
N PRO A 695 14.51 31.16 3.22
CA PRO A 695 13.09 31.26 2.91
C PRO A 695 12.80 31.83 1.50
N GLY A 696 12.08 31.07 0.69
CA GLY A 696 11.65 31.44 -0.66
C GLY A 696 12.76 31.41 -1.73
N LYS A 697 13.97 30.94 -1.39
CA LYS A 697 15.06 30.80 -2.36
C LYS A 697 15.20 29.34 -2.80
N PRO A 698 15.05 29.02 -4.10
CA PRO A 698 15.31 27.68 -4.59
C PRO A 698 16.78 27.28 -4.40
N ALA A 699 17.03 26.02 -4.07
CA ALA A 699 18.36 25.43 -3.95
C ALA A 699 18.48 24.17 -4.83
N THR A 700 19.71 23.85 -5.26
CA THR A 700 20.01 22.60 -5.96
C THR A 700 21.13 21.87 -5.24
N VAL A 701 20.89 20.60 -4.91
CA VAL A 701 21.87 19.70 -4.27
C VAL A 701 22.34 18.69 -5.31
N GLU A 702 23.52 18.91 -5.87
CA GLU A 702 24.14 18.00 -6.84
C GLU A 702 25.03 16.97 -6.13
N VAL A 703 24.80 15.70 -6.46
CA VAL A 703 25.44 14.55 -5.83
C VAL A 703 26.00 13.63 -6.92
N GLN A 704 27.32 13.48 -6.95
CA GLN A 704 28.00 12.51 -7.80
C GLN A 704 28.38 11.30 -6.93
N LEU A 705 27.70 10.17 -7.13
CA LEU A 705 28.01 8.91 -6.45
C LEU A 705 29.42 8.44 -6.82
N PRO A 706 30.20 7.90 -5.85
CA PRO A 706 31.49 7.27 -6.13
C PRO A 706 31.31 5.94 -6.87
N ASP A 707 32.41 5.35 -7.33
CA ASP A 707 32.43 3.96 -7.81
C ASP A 707 31.98 2.97 -6.72
N LYS A 708 31.36 1.86 -7.13
CA LYS A 708 31.05 0.75 -6.20
C LYS A 708 32.37 0.26 -5.59
N LYS A 709 32.43 0.11 -4.26
CA LYS A 709 33.54 -0.53 -3.56
C LYS A 709 33.55 -2.04 -3.83
N TYR A 710 32.36 -2.64 -3.92
CA TYR A 710 32.18 -4.05 -4.25
C TYR A 710 31.16 -4.23 -5.36
N ASP A 711 31.42 -5.19 -6.25
CA ASP A 711 30.61 -5.48 -7.44
C ASP A 711 30.19 -6.96 -7.44
N PRO A 712 29.14 -7.33 -6.68
CA PRO A 712 28.67 -8.72 -6.62
C PRO A 712 28.12 -9.21 -7.97
N GLU A 713 27.50 -8.31 -8.76
CA GLU A 713 26.96 -8.60 -10.09
C GLU A 713 28.06 -9.08 -11.05
N ALA A 714 29.25 -8.44 -11.01
CA ALA A 714 30.41 -8.87 -11.79
C ALA A 714 30.91 -10.28 -11.42
N LYS A 715 30.55 -10.79 -10.24
CA LYS A 715 30.80 -12.16 -9.78
C LYS A 715 29.60 -13.09 -9.96
N GLY A 716 28.53 -12.64 -10.63
CA GLY A 716 27.31 -13.40 -10.88
C GLY A 716 26.35 -13.46 -9.70
N TRP A 717 26.54 -12.67 -8.65
CA TRP A 717 25.67 -12.64 -7.47
C TRP A 717 24.72 -11.44 -7.55
N TYR A 718 23.42 -11.72 -7.54
CA TYR A 718 22.37 -10.71 -7.70
C TYR A 718 21.44 -10.70 -6.49
N ALA A 719 21.21 -9.51 -5.95
CA ALA A 719 20.39 -9.26 -4.77
C ALA A 719 18.91 -9.12 -5.11
N ALA A 720 18.06 -9.70 -4.27
CA ALA A 720 16.66 -9.28 -4.15
C ALA A 720 16.19 -9.37 -2.71
N ASP A 721 15.12 -8.64 -2.44
CA ASP A 721 14.32 -8.73 -1.23
C ASP A 721 12.98 -9.35 -1.63
N THR A 722 12.64 -10.52 -1.08
CA THR A 722 11.49 -11.33 -1.52
C THR A 722 10.27 -11.17 -0.64
N HIS A 723 10.20 -10.12 0.19
CA HIS A 723 9.05 -9.85 1.03
C HIS A 723 8.95 -8.35 1.37
N LEU A 724 8.01 -7.66 0.72
CA LEU A 724 7.86 -6.21 0.74
C LEU A 724 6.41 -5.79 0.43
N HIS A 725 5.94 -4.71 1.05
CA HIS A 725 4.55 -4.23 0.96
C HIS A 725 4.44 -2.79 0.47
N THR A 726 3.37 -2.52 -0.26
CA THR A 726 3.01 -1.22 -0.84
C THR A 726 1.75 -0.66 -0.19
N GLN A 727 1.37 0.57 -0.55
CA GLN A 727 0.07 1.18 -0.20
C GLN A 727 -1.16 0.35 -0.61
N PHE A 728 -1.01 -0.69 -1.43
CA PHE A 728 -2.10 -1.59 -1.78
C PHE A 728 -2.29 -2.74 -0.80
N SER A 729 -1.26 -3.05 0.00
CA SER A 729 -1.38 -3.91 1.17
C SER A 729 -2.09 -3.13 2.28
N PHE A 730 -2.79 -3.84 3.15
CA PHE A 730 -3.59 -3.19 4.20
C PHE A 730 -2.78 -2.55 5.32
N ASP A 731 -1.53 -2.97 5.44
CA ASP A 731 -0.53 -2.57 6.42
C ASP A 731 0.68 -1.91 5.77
N GLY A 732 0.70 -1.79 4.43
CA GLY A 732 1.74 -1.09 3.71
C GLY A 732 1.35 0.37 3.43
N THR A 733 2.32 1.28 3.48
CA THR A 733 2.09 2.73 3.25
C THR A 733 2.92 3.32 2.13
N THR A 734 3.89 2.56 1.62
CA THR A 734 4.81 3.05 0.59
C THR A 734 4.09 3.21 -0.74
N LYS A 735 4.12 4.41 -1.32
CA LYS A 735 3.55 4.65 -2.66
C LYS A 735 4.27 3.84 -3.70
N ILE A 736 3.56 3.34 -4.71
CA ILE A 736 4.14 2.40 -5.68
C ILE A 736 5.37 2.96 -6.44
N ASP A 737 5.42 4.26 -6.69
CA ASP A 737 6.58 4.92 -7.31
C ASP A 737 7.80 4.93 -6.37
N ASP A 738 7.60 5.31 -5.11
CA ASP A 738 8.66 5.34 -4.11
C ASP A 738 9.08 3.92 -3.70
N PHE A 739 8.17 2.95 -3.67
CA PHE A 739 8.44 1.53 -3.43
C PHE A 739 9.34 0.92 -4.49
N PHE A 740 9.11 1.27 -5.76
CA PHE A 740 9.96 0.84 -6.85
C PHE A 740 11.36 1.48 -6.75
N VAL A 741 11.43 2.77 -6.45
CA VAL A 741 12.71 3.48 -6.30
C VAL A 741 13.45 3.02 -5.04
N SER A 742 12.78 2.71 -3.93
CA SER A 742 13.43 2.30 -2.68
C SER A 742 14.22 1.01 -2.87
N GLN A 743 13.69 0.05 -3.61
CA GLN A 743 14.39 -1.18 -3.99
C GLN A 743 15.63 -0.90 -4.85
N LEU A 744 15.53 -0.01 -5.84
CA LEU A 744 16.67 0.39 -6.67
C LEU A 744 17.72 1.19 -5.90
N ALA A 745 17.28 2.11 -5.04
CA ALA A 745 18.12 2.89 -4.14
C ALA A 745 18.82 2.00 -3.11
N ALA A 746 18.20 0.89 -2.71
CA ALA A 746 18.82 -0.14 -1.90
C ALA A 746 19.87 -0.97 -2.67
N GLY A 747 19.92 -0.85 -4.00
CA GLY A 747 20.81 -1.61 -4.87
C GLY A 747 20.38 -3.06 -5.07
N LEU A 748 19.07 -3.32 -5.11
CA LEU A 748 18.52 -4.61 -5.50
C LEU A 748 18.51 -4.74 -7.03
N ASP A 749 18.77 -5.95 -7.52
CA ASP A 749 18.90 -6.27 -8.95
C ASP A 749 17.58 -6.72 -9.59
N LEU A 750 16.63 -7.16 -8.77
CA LEU A 750 15.28 -7.54 -9.17
C LEU A 750 14.26 -6.87 -8.27
N MET A 751 13.18 -6.37 -8.86
CA MET A 751 12.07 -5.82 -8.11
C MET A 751 11.12 -6.93 -7.66
N PHE A 752 10.60 -6.85 -6.45
CA PHE A 752 9.67 -7.81 -5.90
C PHE A 752 8.47 -7.08 -5.27
N ILE A 753 7.32 -7.75 -5.25
CA ILE A 753 6.11 -7.29 -4.56
C ILE A 753 5.34 -8.48 -4.01
N SER A 754 4.85 -8.35 -2.78
CA SER A 754 4.11 -9.39 -2.07
C SER A 754 3.04 -8.80 -1.16
N ASP A 755 2.23 -7.87 -1.67
CA ASP A 755 1.13 -7.31 -0.88
C ASP A 755 0.20 -8.42 -0.35
N HIS A 756 -0.34 -8.21 0.86
CA HIS A 756 -1.17 -9.21 1.53
C HIS A 756 -2.48 -9.49 0.77
N ASN A 757 -2.66 -10.71 0.29
CA ASN A 757 -3.89 -11.20 -0.37
C ASN A 757 -4.47 -10.27 -1.44
N THR A 758 -3.60 -9.53 -2.13
CA THR A 758 -3.98 -8.57 -3.16
C THR A 758 -2.91 -8.52 -4.24
N ILE A 759 -3.35 -8.17 -5.44
CA ILE A 759 -2.48 -8.05 -6.63
C ILE A 759 -2.58 -6.66 -7.26
N SER A 760 -3.21 -5.71 -6.57
CA SER A 760 -3.43 -4.34 -7.09
C SER A 760 -2.11 -3.65 -7.48
N GLY A 761 -1.00 -3.98 -6.80
CA GLY A 761 0.33 -3.47 -7.13
C GLY A 761 1.05 -4.15 -8.32
N HIS A 762 0.57 -5.29 -8.83
CA HIS A 762 1.25 -6.04 -9.91
C HIS A 762 1.38 -5.23 -11.19
N ASP A 763 0.27 -4.63 -11.62
CA ASP A 763 0.17 -3.82 -12.82
C ASP A 763 1.09 -2.60 -12.80
N PRO A 764 1.01 -1.72 -11.78
CA PRO A 764 1.88 -0.55 -11.72
C PRO A 764 3.36 -0.91 -11.56
N LEU A 765 3.73 -1.90 -10.73
CA LEU A 765 5.12 -2.34 -10.62
C LEU A 765 5.67 -2.87 -11.95
N SER A 766 4.88 -3.70 -12.65
CA SER A 766 5.27 -4.24 -13.97
C SER A 766 5.54 -3.11 -14.96
N LYS A 767 4.71 -2.06 -14.98
CA LYS A 767 4.88 -0.90 -15.88
C LYS A 767 6.17 -0.13 -15.57
N LEU A 768 6.43 0.15 -14.29
CA LEU A 768 7.65 0.84 -13.85
C LEU A 768 8.91 0.03 -14.19
N SER A 769 8.90 -1.27 -13.87
CA SER A 769 10.01 -2.18 -14.11
C SER A 769 10.30 -2.33 -15.61
N GLN A 770 9.26 -2.45 -16.45
CA GLN A 770 9.42 -2.49 -17.91
C GLN A 770 9.96 -1.17 -18.47
N ALA A 771 9.45 -0.02 -18.00
CA ALA A 771 9.92 1.29 -18.44
C ALA A 771 11.40 1.53 -18.09
N ARG A 772 11.84 1.01 -16.95
CA ARG A 772 13.22 1.11 -16.45
C ARG A 772 14.11 -0.07 -16.87
N LYS A 773 13.55 -1.07 -17.55
CA LYS A 773 14.22 -2.30 -18.01
C LYS A 773 14.90 -3.10 -16.89
N VAL A 774 14.23 -3.17 -15.74
CA VAL A 774 14.68 -3.92 -14.57
C VAL A 774 13.86 -5.23 -14.48
N PRO A 775 14.49 -6.38 -14.22
CA PRO A 775 13.76 -7.63 -13.95
C PRO A 775 12.85 -7.47 -12.73
N TYR A 776 11.69 -8.12 -12.74
CA TYR A 776 10.75 -8.06 -11.64
C TYR A 776 10.02 -9.38 -11.43
N VAL A 777 9.64 -9.65 -10.20
CA VAL A 777 8.94 -10.86 -9.76
C VAL A 777 7.64 -10.44 -9.11
N LEU A 778 6.52 -10.94 -9.65
CA LEU A 778 5.21 -10.73 -9.07
C LEU A 778 4.93 -11.85 -8.06
N SER A 779 4.44 -11.48 -6.89
CA SER A 779 3.97 -12.38 -5.85
C SER A 779 2.81 -11.72 -5.10
N GLU A 780 2.21 -12.45 -4.19
CA GLU A 780 1.33 -11.92 -3.14
C GLU A 780 1.78 -12.58 -1.85
N GLU A 781 1.49 -11.98 -0.70
CA GLU A 781 1.58 -12.73 0.54
C GLU A 781 0.25 -13.41 0.84
N ILE A 782 0.22 -14.73 0.68
CA ILE A 782 -0.91 -15.55 1.09
C ILE A 782 -0.96 -15.56 2.62
N THR A 783 -1.80 -14.70 3.17
CA THR A 783 -1.98 -14.56 4.62
C THR A 783 -3.16 -15.38 5.09
N THR A 784 -2.90 -16.36 5.94
CA THR A 784 -3.91 -17.32 6.38
C THR A 784 -4.27 -17.10 7.85
N GLN A 785 -5.48 -17.53 8.24
CA GLN A 785 -5.90 -17.40 9.64
C GLN A 785 -5.12 -18.29 10.61
N THR A 786 -4.59 -19.43 10.13
CA THR A 786 -4.08 -20.52 10.99
C THR A 786 -2.84 -21.25 10.49
N TRP A 787 -2.30 -20.95 9.32
CA TRP A 787 -1.19 -21.72 8.72
C TRP A 787 0.07 -20.88 8.49
N GLY A 788 0.10 -19.63 8.94
CA GLY A 788 1.17 -18.68 8.64
C GLY A 788 1.01 -18.06 7.26
N HIS A 789 2.10 -17.50 6.75
CA HIS A 789 2.13 -16.71 5.53
C HIS A 789 3.11 -17.25 4.49
N PHE A 790 2.84 -17.00 3.21
CA PHE A 790 3.58 -17.58 2.10
C PHE A 790 3.66 -16.67 0.88
N ASN A 791 4.85 -16.58 0.27
CA ASN A 791 5.04 -15.94 -1.02
C ASN A 791 5.22 -17.00 -2.13
N PRO A 792 4.22 -17.27 -2.96
CA PRO A 792 4.39 -18.04 -4.19
C PRO A 792 4.97 -17.15 -5.31
N TYR A 793 6.05 -17.57 -5.97
CA TYR A 793 6.61 -16.79 -7.07
C TYR A 793 7.29 -17.62 -8.19
N PRO A 794 7.26 -17.12 -9.45
CA PRO A 794 6.55 -15.91 -9.86
C PRO A 794 5.05 -16.20 -10.03
N LEU A 795 4.21 -15.21 -9.78
CA LEU A 795 2.80 -15.26 -10.17
C LEU A 795 2.58 -14.70 -11.57
N ASN A 796 1.68 -15.31 -12.31
CA ASN A 796 1.13 -14.73 -13.52
C ASN A 796 0.37 -13.44 -13.15
N LYS A 797 0.61 -12.38 -13.93
CA LYS A 797 -0.09 -11.11 -13.79
C LYS A 797 -1.62 -11.32 -13.76
N GLY A 798 -2.30 -10.72 -12.79
CA GLY A 798 -3.76 -10.80 -12.64
C GLY A 798 -4.27 -12.06 -11.94
N GLN A 799 -3.38 -12.93 -11.41
CA GLN A 799 -3.78 -14.15 -10.69
C GLN A 799 -3.60 -13.98 -9.19
N LEU A 800 -4.73 -13.90 -8.48
CA LEU A 800 -4.82 -13.98 -7.02
C LEU A 800 -5.09 -15.44 -6.60
N ILE A 801 -4.40 -15.91 -5.56
CA ILE A 801 -4.55 -17.25 -4.98
C ILE A 801 -5.49 -17.19 -3.77
N SER A 802 -6.30 -18.22 -3.58
CA SER A 802 -7.19 -18.30 -2.42
C SER A 802 -6.41 -18.51 -1.12
N TRP A 803 -6.72 -17.72 -0.09
CA TRP A 803 -6.07 -17.81 1.23
C TRP A 803 -6.89 -18.58 2.27
N SER A 804 -8.16 -18.87 2.00
CA SER A 804 -9.09 -19.46 2.98
C SER A 804 -9.03 -20.99 3.08
N GLY A 805 -8.10 -21.62 2.38
CA GLY A 805 -7.97 -23.07 2.25
C GLY A 805 -6.90 -23.69 3.16
N LYS A 806 -6.67 -24.99 2.99
CA LYS A 806 -5.53 -25.71 3.58
C LYS A 806 -4.25 -25.51 2.77
N PRO A 807 -3.05 -25.69 3.35
CA PRO A 807 -1.77 -25.58 2.64
C PRO A 807 -1.71 -26.34 1.32
N ALA A 808 -2.22 -27.58 1.29
CA ALA A 808 -2.26 -28.37 0.06
C ALA A 808 -3.05 -27.69 -1.07
N GLU A 809 -4.13 -26.99 -0.74
CA GLU A 809 -5.03 -26.36 -1.70
C GLU A 809 -4.39 -25.12 -2.30
N PHE A 810 -3.94 -24.18 -1.46
CA PHE A 810 -3.35 -22.94 -1.96
C PHE A 810 -1.93 -23.13 -2.53
N PHE A 811 -1.15 -24.13 -2.09
CA PHE A 811 0.10 -24.52 -2.78
C PHE A 811 -0.18 -25.09 -4.17
N THR A 812 -1.23 -25.92 -4.31
CA THR A 812 -1.64 -26.46 -5.60
C THR A 812 -2.14 -25.35 -6.53
N GLU A 813 -2.99 -24.45 -6.02
CA GLU A 813 -3.49 -23.30 -6.78
C GLU A 813 -2.34 -22.38 -7.21
N SER A 814 -1.40 -22.08 -6.30
CA SER A 814 -0.19 -21.29 -6.60
C SER A 814 0.57 -21.86 -7.81
N LYS A 815 0.77 -23.18 -7.85
CA LYS A 815 1.49 -23.86 -8.94
C LYS A 815 0.68 -23.91 -10.23
N GLN A 816 -0.60 -24.27 -10.16
CA GLN A 816 -1.43 -24.52 -11.35
C GLN A 816 -1.99 -23.26 -11.99
N LYS A 817 -2.51 -22.33 -11.17
CA LYS A 817 -3.14 -21.08 -11.60
C LYS A 817 -2.14 -19.94 -11.61
N GLY A 818 -1.36 -19.85 -10.53
CA GLY A 818 -0.37 -18.79 -10.34
C GLY A 818 0.88 -18.96 -11.20
N ASN A 819 1.19 -20.17 -11.68
CA ASN A 819 2.49 -20.49 -12.31
C ASN A 819 3.69 -20.32 -11.35
N ALA A 820 3.44 -20.38 -10.04
CA ALA A 820 4.47 -20.33 -9.03
C ALA A 820 5.42 -21.51 -9.19
N GLN A 821 6.72 -21.20 -9.31
CA GLN A 821 7.79 -22.20 -9.39
C GLN A 821 8.43 -22.45 -8.02
N LEU A 822 8.23 -21.49 -7.10
CA LEU A 822 8.75 -21.48 -5.76
C LEU A 822 7.63 -21.11 -4.79
N ILE A 823 7.59 -21.76 -3.64
CA ILE A 823 6.80 -21.34 -2.48
C ILE A 823 7.77 -21.03 -1.33
N GLN A 824 7.80 -19.78 -0.90
CA GLN A 824 8.52 -19.30 0.27
C GLN A 824 7.58 -19.33 1.48
N VAL A 825 8.08 -19.81 2.60
CA VAL A 825 7.42 -19.68 3.91
C VAL A 825 7.97 -18.42 4.57
N ASN A 826 7.08 -17.50 4.90
CA ASN A 826 7.45 -16.23 5.49
C ASN A 826 7.47 -16.35 7.03
N HIS A 827 8.36 -15.58 7.67
CA HIS A 827 8.56 -15.45 9.13
C HIS A 827 8.09 -16.67 9.95
N PRO A 828 8.67 -17.88 9.74
CA PRO A 828 7.98 -19.17 10.01
C PRO A 828 7.68 -19.52 11.47
N LEU A 829 8.15 -18.72 12.44
CA LEU A 829 8.13 -19.01 13.88
C LEU A 829 7.83 -17.80 14.79
N VAL A 830 7.47 -16.63 14.24
CA VAL A 830 7.26 -15.39 15.02
C VAL A 830 5.99 -15.45 15.88
N SER A 831 4.95 -16.10 15.37
CA SER A 831 3.63 -16.28 15.97
C SER A 831 3.36 -17.76 16.24
N SER A 832 2.44 -18.03 17.18
CA SER A 832 1.98 -19.39 17.48
C SER A 832 1.22 -20.06 16.33
N ARG A 833 0.88 -19.29 15.28
CA ARG A 833 0.11 -19.74 14.11
C ARG A 833 0.98 -20.00 12.87
N ASP A 834 2.29 -19.79 12.97
CA ASP A 834 3.16 -19.83 11.80
C ASP A 834 3.53 -21.25 11.41
N TYR A 835 3.90 -21.41 10.14
CA TYR A 835 3.89 -22.71 9.49
C TYR A 835 4.79 -23.76 10.16
N PHE A 836 5.94 -23.36 10.70
CA PHE A 836 6.84 -24.30 11.38
C PHE A 836 6.38 -24.68 12.79
N ARG A 837 5.35 -24.02 13.34
CA ARG A 837 4.65 -24.51 14.54
C ARG A 837 3.76 -25.72 14.22
N HIS A 838 3.42 -25.92 12.94
CA HIS A 838 2.53 -26.99 12.46
C HIS A 838 3.25 -28.24 11.93
N LEU A 839 4.57 -28.38 12.11
CA LEU A 839 5.35 -29.52 11.56
C LEU A 839 4.85 -30.92 11.95
N LYS A 840 4.04 -31.02 13.01
CA LYS A 840 3.47 -32.28 13.52
C LYS A 840 2.00 -32.48 13.13
N ASP A 841 1.36 -31.49 12.52
CA ASP A 841 -0.05 -31.56 12.13
C ASP A 841 -0.25 -32.44 10.89
N SER A 842 -1.39 -33.12 10.82
CA SER A 842 -1.69 -34.02 9.70
C SER A 842 -1.90 -33.31 8.36
N ASP A 843 -2.26 -32.03 8.40
CA ASP A 843 -2.49 -31.19 7.22
C ASP A 843 -1.23 -30.39 6.81
N TYR A 844 -0.09 -30.60 7.48
CA TYR A 844 1.18 -30.01 7.09
C TYR A 844 1.68 -30.58 5.75
N VAL A 845 2.19 -29.70 4.88
CA VAL A 845 2.62 -30.04 3.53
C VAL A 845 4.09 -29.64 3.33
N PRO A 846 5.04 -30.60 3.29
CA PRO A 846 6.47 -30.30 3.15
C PRO A 846 6.89 -29.86 1.72
N ASP A 847 5.97 -29.34 0.91
CA ASP A 847 6.12 -29.03 -0.52
C ASP A 847 6.37 -27.52 -0.78
N PHE A 848 7.17 -26.92 0.10
CA PHE A 848 7.73 -25.57 -0.05
C PHE A 848 9.21 -25.64 -0.45
N ASN A 849 9.78 -24.50 -0.82
CA ASN A 849 11.12 -24.43 -1.40
C ASN A 849 12.09 -23.58 -0.57
N ALA A 850 11.61 -22.46 -0.05
CA ALA A 850 12.41 -21.51 0.71
C ALA A 850 11.73 -21.14 2.02
N ALA A 851 12.52 -20.71 3.00
CA ALA A 851 12.03 -20.17 4.26
C ALA A 851 12.89 -18.99 4.68
N GLU A 852 12.23 -17.94 5.18
CA GLU A 852 12.91 -16.78 5.73
C GLU A 852 13.66 -17.16 6.99
N VAL A 853 14.97 -16.97 6.98
CA VAL A 853 15.81 -17.15 8.15
C VAL A 853 16.20 -15.83 8.79
N TYR A 854 16.17 -14.73 8.02
CA TYR A 854 16.30 -13.35 8.47
C TYR A 854 15.09 -12.56 7.95
N ASN A 855 14.24 -12.10 8.84
CA ASN A 855 13.16 -11.17 8.53
C ASN A 855 13.33 -9.91 9.41
N ALA A 856 13.21 -8.73 8.81
CA ALA A 856 13.39 -7.45 9.47
C ALA A 856 14.74 -7.35 10.24
N SER A 857 14.71 -7.22 11.57
CA SER A 857 15.91 -7.24 12.41
C SER A 857 16.12 -8.62 13.04
N PHE A 858 17.34 -9.16 12.91
CA PHE A 858 17.64 -10.53 13.37
C PHE A 858 17.35 -10.74 14.87
N GLY A 859 16.41 -11.64 15.16
CA GLY A 859 15.94 -11.95 16.51
C GLY A 859 16.08 -13.42 16.94
N PRO A 860 15.58 -13.77 18.14
CA PRO A 860 15.56 -15.16 18.63
C PRO A 860 14.75 -16.11 17.74
N ASP A 861 13.64 -15.65 17.16
CA ASP A 861 12.77 -16.47 16.30
C ASP A 861 13.43 -16.78 14.95
N ASP A 862 14.22 -15.83 14.43
CA ASP A 862 15.09 -16.06 13.26
C ASP A 862 16.16 -17.12 13.56
N GLU A 863 16.83 -17.05 14.72
CA GLU A 863 17.79 -18.08 15.12
C GLU A 863 17.08 -19.43 15.32
N GLU A 864 15.88 -19.48 15.89
CA GLU A 864 15.07 -20.71 15.97
C GLU A 864 14.81 -21.29 14.57
N THR A 865 14.50 -20.42 13.60
CA THR A 865 14.27 -20.80 12.20
C THR A 865 15.56 -21.31 11.54
N VAL A 866 16.71 -20.67 11.77
CA VAL A 866 18.04 -21.16 11.32
C VAL A 866 18.32 -22.56 11.87
N GLN A 867 18.08 -22.79 13.17
CA GLN A 867 18.28 -24.11 13.78
C GLN A 867 17.31 -25.16 13.22
N GLN A 868 16.08 -24.76 12.90
CA GLN A 868 15.12 -25.65 12.22
C GLN A 868 15.56 -25.99 10.79
N MET A 869 16.11 -25.03 10.05
CA MET A 869 16.72 -25.27 8.73
C MET A 869 17.90 -26.24 8.80
N PHE A 870 18.74 -26.15 9.81
CA PHE A 870 19.84 -27.11 10.03
C PHE A 870 19.31 -28.54 10.24
N LYS A 871 18.19 -28.72 10.94
CA LYS A 871 17.56 -30.04 11.09
C LYS A 871 17.06 -30.56 9.74
N PHE A 872 16.42 -29.71 8.93
CA PHE A 872 16.00 -30.11 7.57
C PHE A 872 17.18 -30.50 6.69
N TRP A 873 18.30 -29.78 6.74
CA TRP A 873 19.50 -30.13 5.99
C TRP A 873 20.15 -31.43 6.49
N ASN A 874 20.15 -31.68 7.80
CA ASN A 874 20.58 -32.97 8.37
C ASN A 874 19.69 -34.15 7.91
N GLU A 875 18.41 -33.90 7.61
CA GLU A 875 17.48 -34.87 7.00
C GLU A 875 17.65 -34.98 5.47
N GLY A 876 18.55 -34.21 4.87
CA GLY A 876 18.78 -34.17 3.42
C GLY A 876 17.73 -33.38 2.63
N LYS A 877 16.83 -32.66 3.31
CA LYS A 877 15.86 -31.77 2.66
C LYS A 877 16.58 -30.51 2.18
N LYS A 878 16.44 -30.14 0.92
CA LYS A 878 17.13 -29.01 0.31
C LYS A 878 16.30 -27.73 0.30
N TYR A 879 15.75 -27.33 1.44
CA TYR A 879 15.06 -26.03 1.55
C TYR A 879 16.09 -24.90 1.56
N THR A 880 15.78 -23.79 0.90
CA THR A 880 16.67 -22.64 0.79
C THR A 880 16.39 -21.63 1.90
N ALA A 881 17.43 -21.20 2.59
CA ALA A 881 17.37 -20.09 3.52
C ALA A 881 17.41 -18.76 2.73
N VAL A 882 16.44 -17.88 2.97
CA VAL A 882 16.35 -16.53 2.38
C VAL A 882 16.25 -15.45 3.46
N ALA A 883 16.52 -14.21 3.07
CA ALA A 883 16.46 -13.03 3.91
C ALA A 883 15.73 -11.89 3.19
N VAL A 884 14.92 -11.16 3.96
CA VAL A 884 13.95 -10.17 3.48
C VAL A 884 13.72 -9.08 4.52
N THR A 885 13.30 -7.89 4.11
CA THR A 885 12.93 -6.84 5.10
C THR A 885 11.56 -7.00 5.68
N ASP A 886 10.59 -7.50 4.88
CA ASP A 886 9.17 -7.39 5.23
C ASP A 886 8.79 -5.90 5.43
N ASP A 887 9.22 -5.06 4.49
CA ASP A 887 9.13 -3.60 4.61
C ASP A 887 7.71 -3.14 4.27
N HIS A 888 7.08 -2.50 5.25
CA HIS A 888 5.75 -1.92 5.15
C HIS A 888 5.79 -0.42 4.87
N ASN A 889 6.94 0.22 5.08
CA ASN A 889 7.11 1.65 5.00
C ASN A 889 8.56 2.07 4.73
N ALA A 890 8.86 2.32 3.47
CA ALA A 890 10.19 2.76 3.04
C ALA A 890 10.58 4.16 3.54
N TYR A 891 9.64 4.95 4.10
CA TYR A 891 9.92 6.26 4.70
C TYR A 891 10.43 6.13 6.14
N ALA A 892 10.19 4.99 6.82
CA ALA A 892 10.70 4.73 8.15
C ALA A 892 12.21 4.45 8.10
N ILE A 893 12.96 4.94 9.10
CA ILE A 893 14.42 4.74 9.16
C ILE A 893 14.85 3.66 10.16
N GLU A 894 13.89 2.92 10.74
CA GLU A 894 14.18 1.81 11.66
C GLU A 894 14.86 0.65 10.91
N LEU A 895 14.44 0.40 9.67
CA LEU A 895 15.03 -0.58 8.77
C LEU A 895 14.89 -0.08 7.32
N ASP A 896 16.01 0.09 6.60
CA ASP A 896 15.93 0.46 5.18
C ASP A 896 15.45 -0.73 4.33
N THR A 897 14.64 -0.45 3.31
CA THR A 897 14.28 -1.42 2.26
C THR A 897 15.51 -2.20 1.78
N GLY A 898 15.40 -3.53 1.67
CA GLY A 898 16.49 -4.41 1.28
C GLY A 898 17.64 -4.53 2.28
N THR A 899 17.54 -4.12 3.55
CA THR A 899 18.68 -4.26 4.49
C THR A 899 19.07 -5.73 4.68
N PRO A 900 18.26 -6.62 5.28
CA PRO A 900 18.33 -8.05 5.02
C PRO A 900 17.97 -8.32 3.56
N ARG A 901 18.82 -9.07 2.86
CA ARG A 901 18.54 -9.50 1.48
C ARG A 901 19.17 -10.83 1.15
N SER A 902 18.68 -11.41 0.06
CA SER A 902 19.22 -12.64 -0.51
C SER A 902 20.03 -12.34 -1.75
N TYR A 903 21.27 -12.83 -1.83
CA TYR A 903 22.06 -12.85 -3.05
C TYR A 903 21.99 -14.24 -3.66
N ALA A 904 21.53 -14.34 -4.91
CA ALA A 904 21.49 -15.58 -5.67
C ALA A 904 22.53 -15.58 -6.79
N TYR A 905 23.23 -16.70 -6.97
CA TYR A 905 24.24 -16.85 -8.01
C TYR A 905 23.61 -17.27 -9.34
N VAL A 906 23.73 -16.41 -10.35
CA VAL A 906 23.22 -16.63 -11.70
C VAL A 906 24.38 -16.68 -12.70
N THR A 907 24.39 -17.72 -13.54
CA THR A 907 25.37 -17.83 -14.62
C THR A 907 24.91 -17.07 -15.87
N GLY A 908 25.76 -16.15 -16.35
CA GLY A 908 25.50 -15.30 -17.50
C GLY A 908 24.49 -14.19 -17.19
N ASP A 909 23.69 -13.80 -18.18
CA ASP A 909 22.71 -12.73 -18.03
C ASP A 909 21.65 -13.06 -16.97
N LEU A 910 21.32 -12.07 -16.14
CA LEU A 910 20.25 -12.15 -15.15
C LEU A 910 18.89 -12.24 -15.85
N THR A 911 18.14 -13.31 -15.56
CA THR A 911 16.72 -13.42 -15.87
C THR A 911 15.98 -13.91 -14.64
N VAL A 912 14.68 -13.61 -14.55
CA VAL A 912 13.83 -14.05 -13.43
C VAL A 912 13.87 -15.57 -13.28
N GLU A 913 13.79 -16.32 -14.39
CA GLU A 913 13.78 -17.78 -14.37
C GLU A 913 15.09 -18.34 -13.81
N LYS A 914 16.24 -17.83 -14.27
CA LYS A 914 17.54 -18.28 -13.77
C LYS A 914 17.75 -17.92 -12.30
N TRP A 915 17.26 -16.76 -11.89
CA TRP A 915 17.36 -16.31 -10.50
C TRP A 915 16.49 -17.19 -9.58
N ILE A 916 15.28 -17.53 -9.99
CA ILE A 916 14.41 -18.47 -9.28
C ILE A 916 15.03 -19.88 -9.24
N ASP A 917 15.64 -20.34 -10.33
CA ASP A 917 16.36 -21.61 -10.35
C ASP A 917 17.57 -21.58 -9.40
N ALA A 918 18.29 -20.47 -9.28
CA ALA A 918 19.36 -20.32 -8.31
C ALA A 918 18.85 -20.50 -6.87
N ILE A 919 17.71 -19.90 -6.53
CA ILE A 919 17.08 -20.09 -5.21
C ILE A 919 16.68 -21.55 -5.01
N LYS A 920 16.00 -22.18 -5.97
CA LYS A 920 15.59 -23.60 -5.88
C LYS A 920 16.78 -24.55 -5.70
N ASN A 921 17.96 -24.17 -6.20
CA ASN A 921 19.19 -24.95 -6.07
C ASN A 921 20.05 -24.54 -4.87
N GLN A 922 19.55 -23.70 -3.96
CA GLN A 922 20.27 -23.20 -2.78
C GLN A 922 21.57 -22.42 -3.12
N HIS A 923 21.67 -21.88 -4.34
CA HIS A 923 22.78 -21.03 -4.79
C HIS A 923 22.67 -19.61 -4.21
N VAL A 924 22.50 -19.52 -2.89
CA VAL A 924 22.08 -18.31 -2.18
C VAL A 924 22.93 -18.07 -0.93
N PHE A 925 23.23 -16.81 -0.63
CA PHE A 925 23.59 -16.39 0.72
C PHE A 925 22.70 -15.23 1.18
N VAL A 926 22.48 -15.15 2.48
CA VAL A 926 21.68 -14.11 3.13
C VAL A 926 22.59 -13.12 3.86
N SER A 927 22.23 -11.84 3.88
CA SER A 927 23.11 -10.80 4.42
C SER A 927 22.38 -9.52 4.84
N TYR A 928 22.91 -8.86 5.87
CA TYR A 928 22.65 -7.49 6.34
C TYR A 928 23.74 -6.48 5.91
N GLY A 929 24.74 -6.93 5.15
CA GLY A 929 25.83 -6.07 4.69
C GLY A 929 27.03 -6.86 4.17
N PRO A 930 27.58 -7.83 4.94
CA PRO A 930 28.71 -8.63 4.48
C PRO A 930 28.40 -9.49 3.26
N LEU A 931 29.19 -9.35 2.19
CA LEU A 931 29.17 -10.22 1.02
C LEU A 931 30.03 -11.45 1.29
N VAL A 932 29.50 -12.65 1.01
CA VAL A 932 30.14 -13.94 1.36
C VAL A 932 30.24 -14.83 0.14
N TYR A 933 31.46 -15.00 -0.39
CA TYR A 933 31.73 -15.88 -1.53
C TYR A 933 32.47 -17.13 -1.06
N ALA A 934 31.72 -18.20 -0.77
CA ALA A 934 32.26 -19.47 -0.28
C ALA A 934 32.31 -20.54 -1.37
N SER A 935 33.34 -21.39 -1.35
CA SER A 935 33.41 -22.57 -2.21
C SER A 935 34.23 -23.71 -1.61
N ILE A 936 33.94 -24.95 -2.04
CA ILE A 936 34.81 -26.12 -1.87
C ILE A 936 35.23 -26.58 -3.27
N GLY A 937 36.45 -26.25 -3.67
CA GLY A 937 36.87 -26.38 -5.07
C GLY A 937 36.02 -25.48 -5.96
N THR A 938 35.29 -26.06 -6.93
CA THR A 938 34.35 -25.32 -7.80
C THR A 938 32.90 -25.34 -7.29
N ALA A 939 32.61 -26.09 -6.23
CA ALA A 939 31.26 -26.18 -5.67
C ALA A 939 30.96 -24.96 -4.80
N ILE A 940 29.86 -24.27 -5.09
CA ILE A 940 29.35 -23.11 -4.35
C ILE A 940 28.20 -23.53 -3.41
N PRO A 941 27.60 -22.64 -2.59
CA PRO A 941 26.40 -22.97 -1.81
C PRO A 941 25.35 -23.66 -2.70
N GLY A 942 24.76 -24.75 -2.21
CA GLY A 942 23.79 -25.60 -2.90
C GLY A 942 24.36 -26.77 -3.70
N ASP A 943 25.61 -26.66 -4.17
CA ASP A 943 26.29 -27.72 -4.91
C ASP A 943 26.78 -28.85 -3.99
N THR A 944 27.13 -30.00 -4.61
CA THR A 944 27.80 -31.12 -3.94
C THR A 944 29.25 -31.24 -4.40
N ALA A 945 30.19 -30.99 -3.49
CA ALA A 945 31.60 -31.25 -3.67
C ALA A 945 31.92 -32.75 -3.49
N GLY A 946 32.50 -33.37 -4.52
CA GLY A 946 33.00 -34.74 -4.43
C GLY A 946 34.42 -34.77 -3.85
N ILE A 947 34.63 -35.54 -2.78
CA ILE A 947 35.96 -35.76 -2.19
C ILE A 947 36.32 -37.24 -2.31
N ALA A 948 37.49 -37.54 -2.87
CA ALA A 948 37.98 -38.92 -2.92
C ALA A 948 38.17 -39.49 -1.50
N ALA A 949 37.95 -40.80 -1.32
CA ALA A 949 38.16 -41.44 -0.02
C ALA A 949 39.61 -41.24 0.45
N GLY A 950 39.80 -40.70 1.65
CA GLY A 950 41.11 -40.33 2.20
C GLY A 950 41.75 -39.07 1.58
N GLY A 951 41.02 -38.37 0.71
CA GLY A 951 41.42 -37.08 0.15
C GLY A 951 41.19 -35.91 1.12
N LYS A 952 41.61 -34.72 0.71
CA LYS A 952 41.37 -33.46 1.43
C LYS A 952 40.76 -32.44 0.45
N ALA A 953 39.80 -31.67 0.91
CA ALA A 953 39.34 -30.48 0.21
C ALA A 953 39.52 -29.25 1.11
N GLU A 954 39.35 -28.06 0.54
CA GLU A 954 39.46 -26.80 1.26
C GLU A 954 38.20 -25.98 1.00
N LEU A 955 37.54 -25.56 2.07
CA LEU A 955 36.53 -24.51 2.02
C LEU A 955 37.24 -23.18 2.09
N LYS A 956 37.07 -22.35 1.06
CA LYS A 956 37.52 -20.95 1.05
C LYS A 956 36.32 -20.02 1.09
N ALA A 957 36.41 -18.94 1.84
CA ALA A 957 35.43 -17.86 1.78
C ALA A 957 36.09 -16.48 1.72
N GLU A 958 35.74 -15.71 0.69
CA GLU A 958 36.05 -14.28 0.58
C GLU A 958 34.92 -13.49 1.23
N LEU A 959 35.27 -12.60 2.17
CA LEU A 959 34.35 -11.83 2.98
C LEU A 959 34.61 -10.33 2.77
N ASN A 960 33.61 -9.60 2.26
CA ASN A 960 33.72 -8.17 1.97
C ASN A 960 32.58 -7.40 2.66
N SER A 961 32.87 -6.25 3.27
CA SER A 961 31.84 -5.42 3.90
C SER A 961 32.22 -3.93 3.92
N ILE A 962 31.22 -3.05 3.87
CA ILE A 962 31.41 -1.62 4.09
C ILE A 962 31.75 -1.35 5.56
N ALA A 963 31.21 -2.12 6.49
CA ALA A 963 31.57 -2.08 7.90
C ALA A 963 32.74 -3.05 8.23
N PRO A 964 33.52 -2.80 9.30
CA PRO A 964 34.55 -3.75 9.74
C PRO A 964 33.97 -5.11 10.15
N LEU A 965 34.56 -6.20 9.64
CA LEU A 965 34.23 -7.56 10.04
C LEU A 965 34.85 -7.87 11.41
N LYS A 966 34.18 -8.70 12.21
CA LYS A 966 34.64 -9.09 13.55
C LYS A 966 34.93 -10.57 13.68
N LYS A 967 34.08 -11.42 13.10
CA LYS A 967 34.21 -12.87 13.25
C LYS A 967 33.57 -13.60 12.08
N ALA A 968 34.12 -14.76 11.74
CA ALA A 968 33.46 -15.75 10.89
C ALA A 968 33.49 -17.14 11.54
N ALA A 969 32.49 -17.96 11.23
CA ALA A 969 32.35 -19.31 11.73
C ALA A 969 32.02 -20.27 10.59
N ILE A 970 32.63 -21.45 10.60
CA ILE A 970 32.28 -22.59 9.75
C ILE A 970 31.39 -23.52 10.56
N VAL A 971 30.19 -23.76 10.06
CA VAL A 971 29.21 -24.68 10.63
C VAL A 971 29.18 -25.93 9.79
N LYS A 972 29.26 -27.09 10.43
CA LYS A 972 29.12 -28.42 9.82
C LYS A 972 27.98 -29.16 10.50
N ASN A 973 26.98 -29.61 9.73
CA ASN A 973 25.83 -30.39 10.25
C ASN A 973 25.15 -29.75 11.49
N GLY A 974 25.09 -28.43 11.52
CA GLY A 974 24.49 -27.63 12.59
C GLY A 974 25.41 -27.31 13.77
N GLN A 975 26.68 -27.70 13.74
CA GLN A 975 27.65 -27.45 14.79
C GLN A 975 28.79 -26.56 14.30
N VAL A 976 29.18 -25.55 15.08
CA VAL A 976 30.37 -24.72 14.77
C VAL A 976 31.63 -25.57 14.91
N VAL A 977 32.38 -25.73 13.82
CA VAL A 977 33.64 -26.53 13.79
C VAL A 977 34.89 -25.66 13.75
N LYS A 978 34.78 -24.41 13.32
CA LYS A 978 35.89 -23.45 13.30
C LYS A 978 35.39 -22.02 13.43
N GLU A 979 36.13 -21.21 14.17
CA GLU A 979 35.94 -19.76 14.26
C GLU A 979 37.22 -19.04 13.83
N PHE A 980 37.03 -17.83 13.29
CA PHE A 980 38.07 -16.91 12.85
C PHE A 980 37.78 -15.52 13.41
N ASP A 981 38.76 -14.91 14.07
CA ASP A 981 38.71 -13.50 14.45
C ASP A 981 39.10 -12.65 13.24
N LEU A 982 38.28 -11.65 12.93
CA LEU A 982 38.44 -10.75 11.79
C LEU A 982 38.59 -9.31 12.30
N SER A 983 39.22 -8.46 11.51
CA SER A 983 39.41 -7.04 11.90
C SER A 983 39.33 -6.05 10.74
N LYS A 984 39.28 -6.54 9.49
CA LYS A 984 39.25 -5.72 8.29
C LYS A 984 37.89 -5.81 7.60
N ASN A 985 37.69 -4.92 6.64
CA ASN A 985 36.54 -4.91 5.73
C ASN A 985 36.60 -6.01 4.67
N GLU A 986 37.81 -6.48 4.35
CA GLU A 986 38.07 -7.52 3.35
C GLU A 986 38.97 -8.58 4.00
N GLU A 987 38.51 -9.82 4.04
CA GLU A 987 39.23 -10.95 4.62
C GLU A 987 39.00 -12.22 3.78
N THR A 988 39.92 -13.17 3.85
CA THR A 988 39.74 -14.50 3.28
C THR A 988 40.01 -15.54 4.34
N ILE A 989 39.07 -16.47 4.52
CA ILE A 989 39.21 -17.60 5.44
C ILE A 989 39.33 -18.91 4.67
N SER A 990 40.05 -19.86 5.26
CA SER A 990 40.29 -21.19 4.71
C SER A 990 40.11 -22.25 5.80
N PHE A 991 39.43 -23.35 5.48
CA PHE A 991 39.23 -24.49 6.36
C PHE A 991 39.43 -25.82 5.61
N GLU A 992 40.25 -26.72 6.16
CA GLU A 992 40.42 -28.06 5.61
C GLU A 992 39.15 -28.89 5.86
N VAL A 993 38.53 -29.36 4.79
CA VAL A 993 37.30 -30.16 4.82
C VAL A 993 37.66 -31.64 4.86
N PRO A 994 37.31 -32.37 5.93
CA PRO A 994 37.52 -33.81 6.00
C PRO A 994 36.72 -34.56 4.92
N ALA A 995 37.25 -35.70 4.46
CA ALA A 995 36.54 -36.61 3.57
C ALA A 995 35.43 -37.35 4.33
N GLU A 996 34.32 -36.66 4.59
CA GLU A 996 33.11 -37.18 5.22
C GLU A 996 31.85 -36.57 4.59
N ASP A 997 30.76 -37.34 4.54
CA ASP A 997 29.47 -36.84 4.07
C ASP A 997 28.93 -35.82 5.09
N ALA A 998 28.78 -34.57 4.66
CA ALA A 998 28.34 -33.47 5.50
C ALA A 998 27.87 -32.30 4.63
N TRP A 999 27.31 -31.28 5.27
CA TRP A 999 27.14 -29.96 4.68
C TRP A 999 27.88 -28.89 5.50
N TYR A 1000 28.33 -27.84 4.82
CA TYR A 1000 29.06 -26.72 5.42
C TYR A 1000 28.40 -25.38 5.13
N VAL A 1001 28.35 -24.50 6.11
CA VAL A 1001 27.86 -23.13 6.02
C VAL A 1001 28.87 -22.16 6.61
N VAL A 1002 28.99 -20.97 6.02
CA VAL A 1002 29.78 -19.86 6.57
C VAL A 1002 28.83 -18.84 7.22
N ARG A 1003 29.06 -18.49 8.49
CA ARG A 1003 28.39 -17.38 9.19
C ARG A 1003 29.37 -16.24 9.42
N VAL A 1004 28.94 -15.00 9.26
CA VAL A 1004 29.75 -13.79 9.42
C VAL A 1004 29.10 -12.82 10.40
N TYR A 1005 29.93 -12.15 11.20
CA TYR A 1005 29.54 -11.24 12.27
C TYR A 1005 30.32 -9.93 12.10
N THR A 1006 29.65 -8.78 12.31
CA THR A 1006 30.29 -7.46 12.26
C THR A 1006 30.55 -6.92 13.66
N ALA A 1007 31.25 -5.79 13.75
CA ALA A 1007 31.66 -5.20 15.02
C ALA A 1007 30.47 -4.73 15.90
N THR A 1008 29.41 -4.27 15.24
CA THR A 1008 28.30 -3.52 15.83
C THR A 1008 27.07 -4.35 16.09
N GLU A 1009 26.88 -5.45 15.34
CA GLU A 1009 25.62 -6.19 15.28
C GLU A 1009 25.92 -7.69 15.12
N GLY A 1010 25.11 -8.57 15.70
CA GLY A 1010 25.36 -10.01 15.89
C GLY A 1010 25.71 -10.83 14.63
N ILE A 1011 24.88 -11.82 14.27
CA ILE A 1011 25.06 -12.55 13.00
C ILE A 1011 24.53 -11.66 11.89
N GLN A 1012 25.31 -11.51 10.83
CA GLN A 1012 25.05 -10.52 9.79
C GLN A 1012 25.06 -11.11 8.38
N ALA A 1013 25.65 -12.29 8.17
CA ALA A 1013 25.48 -13.04 6.93
C ALA A 1013 25.61 -14.55 7.15
N MET A 1014 24.97 -15.32 6.28
CA MET A 1014 25.05 -16.78 6.27
C MET A 1014 24.91 -17.33 4.84
N THR A 1015 25.74 -18.29 4.45
CA THR A 1015 25.54 -19.03 3.19
C THR A 1015 24.49 -20.13 3.34
N ASN A 1016 23.86 -20.53 2.25
CA ASN A 1016 23.23 -21.86 2.18
C ASN A 1016 24.31 -22.98 2.21
N PRO A 1017 23.94 -24.26 2.42
CA PRO A 1017 24.90 -25.35 2.59
C PRO A 1017 25.68 -25.68 1.31
N ILE A 1018 27.00 -25.81 1.40
CA ILE A 1018 27.81 -26.57 0.42
C ILE A 1018 27.82 -28.03 0.88
N TRP A 1019 27.30 -28.93 0.05
CA TRP A 1019 27.22 -30.35 0.35
C TRP A 1019 28.54 -31.04 0.03
N VAL A 1020 28.92 -32.04 0.80
CA VAL A 1020 30.11 -32.86 0.58
C VAL A 1020 29.71 -34.32 0.51
N LYS A 1021 30.25 -35.04 -0.48
CA LYS A 1021 30.05 -36.48 -0.64
C LYS A 1021 31.36 -37.20 -0.91
N VAL A 1022 31.64 -38.24 -0.14
CA VAL A 1022 32.86 -39.04 -0.24
C VAL A 1022 32.71 -40.15 -1.26
N GLY A 1023 33.75 -40.36 -2.08
CA GLY A 1023 33.79 -41.45 -3.05
C GLY A 1023 32.90 -41.24 -4.29
N ALA A 1024 32.32 -40.05 -4.45
CA ALA A 1024 31.66 -39.65 -5.68
C ALA A 1024 32.71 -39.16 -6.70
N ASN A 1025 32.79 -39.78 -7.88
CA ASN A 1025 33.47 -39.15 -9.01
C ASN A 1025 32.73 -37.85 -9.35
N THR A 1026 33.47 -36.76 -9.56
CA THR A 1026 32.94 -35.45 -9.95
C THR A 1026 31.98 -35.58 -11.12
N MET A 1027 30.67 -35.47 -10.86
CA MET A 1027 29.63 -35.38 -11.90
C MET A 1027 29.15 -33.94 -11.95
N THR A 1028 29.47 -33.26 -13.04
CA THR A 1028 28.84 -31.99 -13.43
C THR A 1028 27.40 -32.25 -13.88
N SER A 1029 26.48 -31.44 -13.38
CA SER A 1029 25.07 -31.22 -13.75
C SER A 1029 24.41 -32.19 -14.76
N SER A 1030 23.29 -32.83 -14.36
CA SER A 1030 22.29 -33.32 -15.31
C SER A 1030 20.86 -33.03 -14.85
N SER A 1031 20.12 -32.42 -15.76
CA SER A 1031 18.69 -32.11 -15.79
C SER A 1031 17.75 -33.30 -15.54
N ASN A 1032 16.58 -32.98 -14.94
CA ASN A 1032 15.27 -33.64 -14.98
C ASN A 1032 15.16 -35.14 -15.30
N SER A 1033 14.60 -35.90 -14.35
CA SER A 1033 13.63 -36.96 -14.67
C SER A 1033 12.69 -37.25 -13.50
N THR A 1034 11.39 -37.10 -13.78
CA THR A 1034 10.24 -37.67 -13.07
C THR A 1034 10.39 -39.17 -12.76
N GLN A 1035 9.99 -39.62 -11.56
CA GLN A 1035 9.37 -40.94 -11.30
C GLN A 1035 8.96 -41.07 -9.81
N THR A 1036 7.65 -41.12 -9.50
CA THR A 1036 6.83 -42.31 -9.11
C THR A 1036 7.14 -42.95 -7.74
N THR A 1037 6.13 -42.91 -6.87
CA THR A 1037 5.91 -43.71 -5.63
C THR A 1037 6.05 -45.22 -5.84
N PRO A 1038 6.53 -46.02 -4.86
CA PRO A 1038 5.64 -46.78 -3.94
C PRO A 1038 6.30 -47.18 -2.57
N PRO A 1039 5.81 -48.17 -1.78
CA PRO A 1039 4.72 -48.11 -0.81
C PRO A 1039 5.16 -48.41 0.66
N ALA A 1040 4.19 -48.37 1.57
CA ALA A 1040 4.29 -48.50 3.04
C ALA A 1040 4.94 -49.79 3.60
N SER A 1041 5.59 -49.68 4.77
CA SER A 1041 5.71 -50.78 5.75
C SER A 1041 5.80 -50.31 7.22
N THR A 1042 4.76 -50.65 7.98
CA THR A 1042 4.70 -51.16 9.37
C THR A 1042 5.72 -50.72 10.46
N ASN A 1043 5.15 -50.22 11.57
CA ASN A 1043 5.71 -50.06 12.92
C ASN A 1043 6.41 -51.31 13.50
N PRO A 1044 7.25 -51.14 14.54
CA PRO A 1044 6.81 -51.60 15.86
C PRO A 1044 7.14 -50.68 17.05
N THR A 1045 6.48 -51.02 18.14
CA THR A 1045 6.22 -50.39 19.45
C THR A 1045 7.38 -50.28 20.46
N THR A 1046 7.33 -49.18 21.22
CA THR A 1046 7.68 -48.88 22.64
C THR A 1046 8.48 -49.86 23.52
N SER A 1047 9.44 -49.31 24.29
CA SER A 1047 9.61 -49.61 25.73
C SER A 1047 10.17 -48.42 26.52
N THR A 1048 9.67 -48.25 27.75
CA THR A 1048 10.01 -47.20 28.73
C THR A 1048 11.01 -47.72 29.78
N SER A 1049 11.92 -46.87 30.27
CA SER A 1049 12.47 -47.01 31.63
C SER A 1049 12.95 -45.69 32.22
N ASN A 1050 12.44 -45.36 33.41
CA ASN A 1050 12.83 -44.25 34.26
C ASN A 1050 14.12 -44.55 35.04
N GLY A 1051 14.98 -43.54 35.25
CA GLY A 1051 16.08 -43.58 36.21
C GLY A 1051 16.74 -42.21 36.43
N THR A 1052 16.45 -41.55 37.55
CA THR A 1052 17.13 -40.33 38.04
C THR A 1052 18.36 -40.66 38.90
N THR A 1053 19.46 -39.91 38.72
CA THR A 1053 20.69 -40.00 39.55
C THR A 1053 21.04 -38.61 40.14
N PRO A 1054 21.55 -38.47 41.39
CA PRO A 1054 21.81 -37.15 42.00
C PRO A 1054 23.17 -36.55 41.59
N LEU A 1055 23.25 -35.21 41.55
CA LEU A 1055 24.44 -34.43 41.19
C LEU A 1055 25.49 -34.33 42.31
N PRO A 1056 26.80 -34.21 41.98
CA PRO A 1056 27.88 -34.11 42.97
C PRO A 1056 28.13 -32.67 43.49
N ALA A 1057 28.60 -32.59 44.74
CA ALA A 1057 28.79 -31.38 45.55
C ALA A 1057 29.72 -30.28 44.96
N THR A 1058 30.47 -30.57 43.90
CA THR A 1058 31.37 -29.61 43.22
C THR A 1058 30.62 -28.56 42.40
N PHE A 1059 29.39 -28.83 41.99
CA PHE A 1059 28.57 -27.91 41.19
C PHE A 1059 28.12 -26.68 42.00
N ASN A 1060 27.73 -26.88 43.26
CA ASN A 1060 27.23 -25.81 44.13
C ASN A 1060 28.32 -24.77 44.48
N ALA A 1061 29.57 -25.19 44.61
CA ALA A 1061 30.70 -24.29 44.85
C ALA A 1061 31.06 -23.46 43.60
N MET A 1062 30.99 -24.06 42.41
CA MET A 1062 31.27 -23.39 41.14
C MET A 1062 30.18 -22.36 40.79
N LEU A 1063 28.92 -22.69 41.06
CA LEU A 1063 27.78 -21.83 40.80
C LEU A 1063 27.76 -20.61 41.73
N ARG A 1064 27.99 -20.79 43.05
CA ARG A 1064 28.11 -19.65 44.00
C ARG A 1064 29.21 -18.66 43.59
N ASN A 1065 30.35 -19.18 43.14
CA ASN A 1065 31.51 -18.35 42.75
C ASN A 1065 31.27 -17.60 41.43
N LYS A 1066 30.49 -18.17 40.50
CA LYS A 1066 30.05 -17.47 39.28
C LYS A 1066 28.98 -16.43 39.57
N LEU A 1067 28.04 -16.71 40.49
CA LEU A 1067 26.93 -15.82 40.84
C LEU A 1067 27.38 -14.61 41.69
N GLN A 1068 28.37 -14.75 42.57
CA GLN A 1068 28.96 -13.61 43.29
C GLN A 1068 29.73 -12.66 42.36
N LYS A 1069 30.33 -13.16 41.27
CA LYS A 1069 31.05 -12.34 40.28
C LYS A 1069 30.14 -11.47 39.41
N VAL A 1070 28.83 -11.69 39.41
CA VAL A 1070 27.84 -10.86 38.70
C VAL A 1070 27.04 -9.92 39.63
N GLY A 1071 27.46 -9.77 40.90
CA GLY A 1071 27.03 -8.67 41.77
C GLY A 1071 25.68 -8.86 42.47
N LEU A 1072 25.17 -10.09 42.60
CA LEU A 1072 23.98 -10.37 43.40
C LEU A 1072 24.32 -10.30 44.90
N SER A 1073 23.54 -9.54 45.68
CA SER A 1073 23.72 -9.41 47.12
C SER A 1073 23.37 -10.71 47.87
N ASP A 1074 23.99 -10.92 49.04
CA ASP A 1074 23.82 -12.13 49.87
C ASP A 1074 22.36 -12.42 50.27
N ALA A 1075 21.47 -11.41 50.19
CA ALA A 1075 20.04 -11.58 50.43
C ALA A 1075 19.35 -12.51 49.40
N PHE A 1076 19.88 -12.62 48.18
CA PHE A 1076 19.35 -13.53 47.15
C PHE A 1076 19.91 -14.97 47.27
N LEU A 1077 21.02 -15.15 48.00
CA LEU A 1077 21.67 -16.45 48.23
C LEU A 1077 20.99 -17.28 49.32
N PHE A 1078 20.02 -16.72 50.05
CA PHE A 1078 19.29 -17.40 51.12
C PHE A 1078 18.23 -18.41 50.62
N LEU A 1079 17.91 -18.42 49.31
CA LEU A 1079 16.93 -19.34 48.72
C LEU A 1079 17.47 -20.74 48.41
N ILE A 1080 18.73 -21.01 48.76
CA ILE A 1080 19.36 -22.33 48.59
C ILE A 1080 19.80 -22.84 49.97
N GLU A 1081 18.84 -23.29 50.78
CA GLU A 1081 19.14 -24.10 51.96
C GLU A 1081 19.15 -25.59 51.59
N GLY A 1082 20.31 -26.23 51.74
CA GLY A 1082 20.45 -27.69 51.83
C GLY A 1082 19.97 -28.50 50.63
N ASP A 1083 20.79 -28.54 49.56
CA ASP A 1083 20.77 -29.55 48.47
C ASP A 1083 19.42 -29.90 47.79
N LYS A 1084 18.31 -29.20 48.05
CA LYS A 1084 17.01 -29.40 47.40
C LYS A 1084 16.25 -28.09 47.22
N ILE A 1085 15.76 -27.86 45.99
CA ILE A 1085 14.75 -26.83 45.70
C ILE A 1085 13.41 -27.40 46.16
N THR A 1086 12.73 -26.72 47.07
CA THR A 1086 11.41 -27.14 47.58
C THR A 1086 10.28 -26.52 46.76
N ASP A 1087 9.10 -27.15 46.73
CA ASP A 1087 7.91 -26.62 46.05
C ASP A 1087 7.52 -25.21 46.56
N GLN A 1088 7.85 -24.88 47.82
CA GLN A 1088 7.69 -23.52 48.36
C GLN A 1088 8.61 -22.48 47.70
N THR A 1089 9.81 -22.89 47.27
CA THR A 1089 10.77 -22.02 46.57
C THR A 1089 10.27 -21.72 45.15
N LEU A 1090 9.73 -22.73 44.47
CA LEU A 1090 9.14 -22.58 43.14
C LEU A 1090 7.85 -21.77 43.21
N ALA A 1091 6.98 -22.03 44.20
CA ALA A 1091 5.77 -21.25 44.42
C ALA A 1091 6.07 -19.76 44.66
N ARG A 1092 7.11 -19.44 45.46
CA ARG A 1092 7.49 -18.06 45.75
C ARG A 1092 8.15 -17.36 44.55
N ALA A 1093 8.89 -18.07 43.71
CA ALA A 1093 9.42 -17.54 42.45
C ALA A 1093 8.30 -17.25 41.45
N THR A 1094 7.30 -18.13 41.35
CA THR A 1094 6.10 -17.92 40.52
C THR A 1094 5.25 -16.77 41.06
N GLU A 1095 5.15 -16.60 42.38
CA GLU A 1095 4.47 -15.47 43.02
C GLU A 1095 5.18 -14.13 42.72
N LEU A 1096 6.51 -14.11 42.79
CA LEU A 1096 7.31 -12.92 42.46
C LEU A 1096 7.26 -12.59 40.96
N TRP A 1097 7.17 -13.60 40.10
CA TRP A 1097 6.96 -13.42 38.66
C TRP A 1097 5.57 -12.86 38.34
N ALA A 1098 4.53 -13.33 39.05
CA ALA A 1098 3.18 -12.78 38.96
C ALA A 1098 3.08 -11.34 39.51
N ILE A 1099 3.85 -11.01 40.56
CA ILE A 1099 3.98 -9.65 41.08
C ILE A 1099 4.71 -8.75 40.06
N GLN A 1100 5.72 -9.25 39.34
CA GLN A 1100 6.42 -8.48 38.29
C GLN A 1100 5.55 -8.19 37.07
N GLN A 1101 4.71 -9.15 36.65
CA GLN A 1101 3.71 -8.96 35.59
C GLN A 1101 2.61 -7.96 35.95
N SER A 1102 2.51 -7.55 37.23
CA SER A 1102 1.48 -6.63 37.72
C SER A 1102 1.99 -5.23 38.08
N ILE A 1103 3.26 -4.91 37.80
CA ILE A 1103 3.80 -3.53 37.95
C ILE A 1103 3.65 -2.79 36.61
N PRO A 1104 2.89 -1.68 36.54
CA PRO A 1104 2.78 -0.87 35.32
C PRO A 1104 4.10 -0.15 35.04
N ASN A 1105 4.55 -0.18 33.78
CA ASN A 1105 5.70 0.59 33.28
C ASN A 1105 5.60 2.05 33.71
N THR A 1106 6.38 2.41 34.73
CA THR A 1106 6.70 3.80 35.06
C THR A 1106 8.21 3.89 35.32
N ASP A 1107 8.88 4.62 34.43
CA ASP A 1107 10.15 5.34 34.60
C ASP A 1107 11.36 4.69 35.26
N HIS A 1108 11.61 3.39 35.06
CA HIS A 1108 12.94 2.83 35.31
C HIS A 1108 13.42 1.94 34.16
N ILE A 1109 14.50 2.39 33.50
CA ILE A 1109 15.32 1.60 32.57
C ILE A 1109 15.85 0.39 33.33
N ILE A 1110 15.17 -0.75 33.23
CA ILE A 1110 15.73 -2.06 33.54
C ILE A 1110 16.54 -2.46 32.30
N THR A 1111 17.86 -2.34 32.40
CA THR A 1111 18.75 -2.70 31.30
C THR A 1111 18.63 -4.18 30.93
N ASN A 1112 18.83 -4.52 29.65
CA ASN A 1112 18.81 -5.89 29.11
C ASN A 1112 19.67 -6.90 29.91
N GLN A 1113 20.61 -6.44 30.74
CA GLN A 1113 21.38 -7.29 31.65
C GLN A 1113 20.58 -7.92 32.79
N GLU A 1114 19.53 -7.25 33.30
CA GLU A 1114 18.71 -7.78 34.40
C GLU A 1114 17.72 -8.83 33.90
N LEU A 1115 17.13 -8.61 32.71
CA LEU A 1115 16.29 -9.59 32.02
C LEU A 1115 17.09 -10.86 31.68
N MET A 1116 18.33 -10.71 31.19
CA MET A 1116 19.23 -11.82 30.88
C MET A 1116 19.61 -12.64 32.13
N ARG A 1117 19.71 -12.00 33.31
CA ARG A 1117 19.98 -12.67 34.60
C ARG A 1117 18.79 -13.50 35.07
N PHE A 1118 17.56 -13.05 34.84
CA PHE A 1118 16.34 -13.81 35.14
C PHE A 1118 16.14 -14.99 34.17
N THR A 1119 16.42 -14.80 32.88
CA THR A 1119 16.34 -15.86 31.87
C THR A 1119 17.39 -16.95 32.12
N LEU A 1120 18.61 -16.59 32.55
CA LEU A 1120 19.61 -17.58 32.96
C LEU A 1120 19.18 -18.37 34.19
N LEU A 1121 18.53 -17.73 35.17
CA LEU A 1121 18.04 -18.40 36.37
C LEU A 1121 16.91 -19.39 36.03
N LYS A 1122 16.01 -19.00 35.10
CA LYS A 1122 14.95 -19.86 34.57
C LYS A 1122 15.50 -21.08 33.81
N LEU A 1123 16.45 -20.87 32.90
CA LEU A 1123 17.09 -21.96 32.14
C LEU A 1123 17.81 -22.97 33.05
N VAL A 1124 18.48 -22.50 34.11
CA VAL A 1124 19.15 -23.37 35.09
C VAL A 1124 18.15 -24.13 35.98
N LEU A 1125 16.92 -23.62 36.13
CA LEU A 1125 15.84 -24.28 36.87
C LEU A 1125 15.03 -25.25 36.00
N GLU A 1126 14.96 -25.03 34.67
CA GLU A 1126 14.26 -25.88 33.70
C GLU A 1126 15.12 -27.04 33.16
N GLU A 1127 16.46 -26.97 33.26
CA GLU A 1127 17.37 -28.05 32.87
C GLU A 1127 17.53 -29.18 33.93
N LYS A 1128 16.88 -29.05 35.10
CA LYS A 1128 16.82 -30.08 36.16
C LYS A 1128 15.43 -30.71 36.23
#